data_AF-A0A516WQB5-F1
#
_entry.id   AF-A0A516WQB5-F1
#
_cell.length_a   1.000
_cell.length_b   1.000
_cell.length_c   1.000
_cell.angle_alpha   90.00
_cell.angle_beta   90.00
_cell.angle_gamma   90.00
#
_symmetry.space_group_name_H-M   'P 1'
#
loop_
_entity.id
_entity.type
_entity.pdbx_description
1 polymer ?
#
loop_
_entity_poly.entity_id
_entity_poly.type
_entity_poly.pdbx_seq_one_letter_code
_entity_poly.pdbx_strand_id
1 'polypeptide(L)'
;MGGVDASAGFAYQHAQAVHRVLDLADLDDAGYVRVEATNDVVDVEIYTGDDTLVRAAQFKIRGQQYTWGEAALVDELVRWSALAAKYPDARYEFVTDGRLGPTGREVQAALEMARNGDGADLGAIARHRNVTLDAAVCGRASIVADTPGFDQLLVAAVDRVAGLLPHVTGELEAEERGTQLVLELLRQVVGRSGAADPDVRVITRTELDALLSDSREYVGTESWSPDLRNEFVEVVRRNAPRGVALRCEVAGAGAQVGTSAEEESRPLDELIGATQILLLSGPTGTGKSTVIKQAQAAAAERGEIVIVVDAEAYVPKRLGSLIARGINTPGFVGAYSATGLKALSDSAVTVIIDGVSEIPSEERAALKAELKQFIASDVRAKLVLAGRDSTILQGMLPRHTPVYPVGVEQLNRERRLEILADLSQGELDDRYARELAAQAEHALQGAADNPQLFVVGIWLIAKGWEFTDPASMYRQYIHARAQEGGYTNPTVLEVGLGIAFAALADTGRRYCDSFAWTTQLNEAASALQASGHDVTTTDLREFGFETGLIIRSSGDVVRAVHDSFADYFAAAAHARAVSPLPEQLHPTDTARIRFLVELAGVTDRLSAQIASDLPFLVPAAAEREDLRPDESWCATTEVLVASLWPTAVEPPRIAFWQASDRHMVTVDGDVAGWLGERTLTEVGAGALTFEATGGPLNVATKIWRNRLRAQLDYRRRVTAPAPSTHEQTVTMLVAFSDALSIATRELVQQITPPGQHDSVLGAVGPCRIQFALDPDNDVADQRERGVRYRYVDNLGPDEAAVLEMVAGSDESWTGWGRVDAFLSQEPSHAAARIVSQAVNELVDRQWL
;
A
#
# COMPACT_ATOMS: atom_id res chain seq x y z
N MET A 1 18.54 -29.68 19.94
CA MET A 1 17.71 -29.03 18.91
C MET A 1 18.31 -27.64 18.72
N GLY A 2 18.98 -27.39 17.60
CA GLY A 2 19.47 -26.07 17.23
C GLY A 2 18.81 -25.66 15.93
N GLY A 3 18.15 -24.50 15.93
CA GLY A 3 17.32 -24.00 14.83
C GLY A 3 16.83 -22.58 15.11
N VAL A 4 16.20 -21.95 14.11
CA VAL A 4 15.73 -20.55 14.14
C VAL A 4 14.83 -20.25 15.35
N ASP A 5 13.98 -21.20 15.74
CA ASP A 5 13.07 -21.09 16.89
C ASP A 5 13.82 -20.99 18.23
N ALA A 6 14.97 -21.69 18.35
CA ALA A 6 15.79 -21.63 19.56
C ALA A 6 16.47 -20.26 19.68
N SER A 7 17.00 -19.71 18.57
CA SER A 7 17.58 -18.36 18.56
C SER A 7 16.56 -17.26 18.88
N ALA A 8 15.34 -17.37 18.34
CA ALA A 8 14.26 -16.43 18.65
C ALA A 8 13.83 -16.53 20.13
N GLY A 9 13.78 -17.75 20.67
CA GLY A 9 13.50 -18.00 22.08
C GLY A 9 14.51 -17.35 23.03
N PHE A 10 15.79 -17.52 22.74
CA PHE A 10 16.84 -16.86 23.53
C PHE A 10 16.73 -15.34 23.45
N ALA A 11 16.48 -14.76 22.28
CA ALA A 11 16.37 -13.31 22.13
C ALA A 11 15.25 -12.72 23.01
N TYR A 12 14.05 -13.30 22.97
CA TYR A 12 12.92 -12.90 23.82
C TYR A 12 13.26 -12.98 25.33
N GLN A 13 13.84 -14.11 25.76
CA GLN A 13 14.16 -14.33 27.18
C GLN A 13 15.19 -13.33 27.72
N HIS A 14 16.21 -13.01 26.91
CA HIS A 14 17.21 -12.01 27.28
C HIS A 14 16.65 -10.58 27.27
N ALA A 15 15.73 -10.26 26.36
CA ALA A 15 15.04 -8.96 26.37
C ALA A 15 14.18 -8.78 27.63
N GLN A 16 13.48 -9.83 28.08
CA GLN A 16 12.77 -9.80 29.37
C GLN A 16 13.73 -9.60 30.57
N ALA A 17 14.90 -10.25 30.54
CA ALA A 17 15.91 -10.07 31.56
C ALA A 17 16.46 -8.64 31.62
N VAL A 18 16.59 -7.94 30.47
CA VAL A 18 16.96 -6.51 30.45
C VAL A 18 15.95 -5.66 31.23
N HIS A 19 14.64 -5.90 31.06
CA HIS A 19 13.61 -5.20 31.85
C HIS A 19 13.76 -5.42 33.36
N ARG A 20 14.18 -6.61 33.79
CA ARG A 20 14.45 -6.89 35.21
C ARG A 20 15.72 -6.22 35.73
N VAL A 21 16.72 -6.06 34.88
CA VAL A 21 17.89 -5.24 35.25
C VAL A 21 17.48 -3.79 35.44
N LEU A 22 16.61 -3.24 34.57
CA LEU A 22 16.08 -1.89 34.73
C LEU A 22 15.22 -1.71 36.00
N ASP A 23 14.60 -2.78 36.54
CA ASP A 23 13.90 -2.73 37.83
C ASP A 23 14.83 -2.32 38.99
N LEU A 24 16.16 -2.47 38.86
CA LEU A 24 17.11 -1.95 39.86
C LEU A 24 17.04 -0.43 40.01
N ALA A 25 16.69 0.31 38.96
CA ALA A 25 16.55 1.77 39.06
C ALA A 25 15.29 2.18 39.84
N ASP A 26 14.23 1.38 39.78
CA ASP A 26 12.91 1.72 40.34
C ASP A 26 12.67 1.18 41.76
N LEU A 27 13.39 0.13 42.17
CA LEU A 27 13.21 -0.53 43.47
C LEU A 27 14.26 -0.07 44.47
N ASP A 28 14.00 0.94 45.31
CA ASP A 28 14.99 1.57 46.22
C ASP A 28 15.90 0.58 47.00
N ASP A 29 15.36 -0.55 47.45
CA ASP A 29 16.10 -1.54 48.27
C ASP A 29 16.88 -2.60 47.45
N ALA A 30 16.75 -2.61 46.11
CA ALA A 30 17.40 -3.61 45.25
C ALA A 30 18.90 -3.31 45.07
N GLY A 31 19.77 -4.28 45.38
CA GLY A 31 21.22 -4.16 45.26
C GLY A 31 21.77 -4.71 43.95
N TYR A 32 21.29 -5.88 43.49
CA TYR A 32 21.79 -6.52 42.28
C TYR A 32 20.79 -7.50 41.66
N VAL A 33 21.00 -7.83 40.39
CA VAL A 33 20.26 -8.87 39.65
C VAL A 33 21.21 -10.01 39.29
N ARG A 34 20.79 -11.24 39.55
CA ARG A 34 21.44 -12.45 39.05
C ARG A 34 20.66 -12.97 37.85
N VAL A 35 21.34 -13.23 36.74
CA VAL A 35 20.74 -13.78 35.52
C VAL A 35 21.39 -15.12 35.18
N GLU A 36 20.61 -16.17 35.02
CA GLU A 36 21.11 -17.51 34.66
C GLU A 36 20.36 -18.05 33.44
N ALA A 37 21.10 -18.50 32.42
CA ALA A 37 20.53 -19.17 31.26
C ALA A 37 20.84 -20.66 31.32
N THR A 38 19.80 -21.51 31.41
CA THR A 38 19.93 -22.96 31.36
C THR A 38 18.82 -23.59 30.54
N ASN A 39 19.18 -24.41 29.53
CA ASN A 39 18.26 -25.26 28.75
C ASN A 39 16.94 -24.58 28.34
N ASP A 40 16.98 -23.65 27.38
CA ASP A 40 15.81 -22.94 26.82
C ASP A 40 15.01 -22.13 27.86
N VAL A 41 15.68 -21.66 28.92
CA VAL A 41 15.11 -20.83 30.00
C VAL A 41 16.13 -19.77 30.43
N VAL A 42 15.65 -18.57 30.77
CA VAL A 42 16.42 -17.58 31.52
C VAL A 42 15.72 -17.33 32.86
N ASP A 43 16.42 -17.62 33.95
CA ASP A 43 16.01 -17.31 35.32
C ASP A 43 16.65 -15.98 35.75
N VAL A 44 15.87 -15.13 36.40
CA VAL A 44 16.33 -13.83 36.91
C VAL A 44 15.89 -13.64 38.34
N GLU A 45 16.82 -13.22 39.20
CA GLU A 45 16.58 -13.00 40.62
C GLU A 45 17.11 -11.63 41.02
N ILE A 46 16.29 -10.87 41.74
CA ILE A 46 16.61 -9.52 42.23
C ILE A 46 16.83 -9.61 43.74
N TYR A 47 18.00 -9.18 44.18
CA TYR A 47 18.45 -9.20 45.56
C TYR A 47 18.60 -7.81 46.14
N THR A 48 18.41 -7.66 47.45
CA THR A 48 18.79 -6.45 48.19
C THR A 48 20.30 -6.34 48.36
N GLY A 49 20.78 -5.17 48.83
CA GLY A 49 22.20 -5.00 49.22
C GLY A 49 22.67 -5.99 50.31
N ASP A 50 21.76 -6.42 51.19
CA ASP A 50 22.01 -7.41 52.25
C ASP A 50 21.80 -8.87 51.82
N ASP A 51 21.83 -9.17 50.52
CA ASP A 51 21.72 -10.54 49.98
C ASP A 51 20.38 -11.26 50.24
N THR A 52 19.30 -10.50 50.39
CA THR A 52 17.94 -11.03 50.55
C THR A 52 17.21 -11.02 49.20
N LEU A 53 16.64 -12.16 48.79
CA LEU A 53 15.87 -12.27 47.54
C LEU A 53 14.55 -11.50 47.67
N VAL A 54 14.29 -10.57 46.73
CA VAL A 54 13.07 -9.75 46.68
C VAL A 54 12.10 -10.27 45.62
N ARG A 55 12.62 -10.57 44.42
CA ARG A 55 11.83 -11.07 43.30
C ARG A 55 12.61 -12.13 42.52
N ALA A 56 11.90 -13.15 42.06
CA ALA A 56 12.41 -14.11 41.10
C ALA A 56 11.48 -14.17 39.88
N ALA A 57 12.03 -14.36 38.70
CA ALA A 57 11.29 -14.50 37.47
C ALA A 57 11.90 -15.61 36.60
N GLN A 58 11.07 -16.33 35.88
CA GLN A 58 11.50 -17.29 34.87
C GLN A 58 10.89 -16.95 33.53
N PHE A 59 11.74 -16.84 32.50
CA PHE A 59 11.35 -16.53 31.13
C PHE A 59 11.37 -17.79 30.27
N LYS A 60 10.22 -18.17 29.74
CA LYS A 60 10.09 -19.31 28.83
C LYS A 60 9.34 -18.96 27.56
N ILE A 61 9.74 -19.59 26.46
CA ILE A 61 8.97 -19.53 25.23
C ILE A 61 8.20 -20.82 24.97
N ARG A 62 7.11 -20.71 24.22
CA ARG A 62 6.40 -21.87 23.69
C ARG A 62 5.84 -21.53 22.33
N GLY A 63 6.20 -22.32 21.31
CA GLY A 63 5.69 -22.11 19.94
C GLY A 63 4.17 -22.09 19.91
N GLN A 64 3.58 -21.22 19.08
CA GLN A 64 2.15 -20.86 19.13
C GLN A 64 1.17 -22.03 18.97
N GLN A 65 1.62 -23.13 18.38
CA GLN A 65 0.86 -24.39 18.24
C GLN A 65 0.76 -25.22 19.54
N TYR A 66 1.49 -24.85 20.60
CA TYR A 66 1.52 -25.56 21.88
C TYR A 66 1.13 -24.64 23.03
N THR A 67 0.41 -25.18 24.01
CA THR A 67 -0.02 -24.44 25.19
C THR A 67 0.69 -24.90 26.47
N TRP A 68 0.84 -23.98 27.44
CA TRP A 68 1.18 -24.34 28.81
C TRP A 68 -0.04 -24.95 29.52
N GLY A 69 0.12 -26.17 30.02
CA GLY A 69 -0.91 -26.85 30.80
C GLY A 69 -0.54 -26.96 32.28
N GLU A 70 -1.51 -27.36 33.10
CA GLU A 70 -1.40 -27.52 34.55
C GLU A 70 -0.08 -28.18 34.98
N ALA A 71 0.30 -29.28 34.34
CA ALA A 71 1.48 -30.06 34.70
C ALA A 71 2.78 -29.24 34.77
N ALA A 72 3.06 -28.51 33.69
CA ALA A 72 4.31 -27.75 33.57
C ALA A 72 4.36 -26.55 34.53
N LEU A 73 3.20 -25.94 34.81
CA LEU A 73 3.11 -24.79 35.70
C LEU A 73 3.18 -25.21 37.17
N VAL A 74 2.55 -26.33 37.54
CA VAL A 74 2.61 -26.88 38.90
C VAL A 74 4.02 -27.31 39.27
N ASP A 75 4.76 -27.94 38.35
CA ASP A 75 6.17 -28.29 38.58
C ASP A 75 7.00 -27.06 38.96
N GLU A 76 6.66 -25.90 38.37
CA GLU A 76 7.33 -24.63 38.68
C GLU A 76 6.93 -24.03 40.02
N LEU A 77 5.65 -24.12 40.38
CA LEU A 77 5.18 -23.70 41.69
C LEU A 77 5.77 -24.56 42.82
N VAL A 78 6.07 -25.84 42.56
CA VAL A 78 6.80 -26.69 43.52
C VAL A 78 8.24 -26.19 43.70
N ARG A 79 8.94 -25.85 42.61
CA ARG A 79 10.29 -25.26 42.68
C ARG A 79 10.30 -23.95 43.45
N TRP A 80 9.34 -23.07 43.14
CA TRP A 80 9.15 -21.81 43.87
C TRP A 80 8.87 -22.02 45.36
N SER A 81 7.98 -22.95 45.71
CA SER A 81 7.60 -23.20 47.11
C SER A 81 8.80 -23.60 47.97
N ALA A 82 9.74 -24.38 47.42
CA ALA A 82 10.97 -24.77 48.10
C ALA A 82 11.93 -23.58 48.31
N LEU A 83 11.99 -22.64 47.35
CA LEU A 83 12.84 -21.46 47.43
C LEU A 83 12.27 -20.41 48.39
N ALA A 84 10.97 -20.12 48.26
CA ALA A 84 10.27 -19.10 49.03
C ALA A 84 10.17 -19.42 50.54
N ALA A 85 10.34 -20.69 50.93
CA ALA A 85 10.49 -21.06 52.34
C ALA A 85 11.73 -20.42 53.01
N LYS A 86 12.75 -20.07 52.23
CA LYS A 86 13.97 -19.38 52.71
C LYS A 86 13.85 -17.86 52.67
N TYR A 87 12.92 -17.33 51.88
CA TYR A 87 12.72 -15.90 51.64
C TYR A 87 11.24 -15.54 51.78
N PRO A 88 10.77 -15.24 53.00
CA PRO A 88 9.34 -15.10 53.31
C PRO A 88 8.62 -14.03 52.49
N ASP A 89 9.32 -12.95 52.14
CA ASP A 89 8.76 -11.78 51.47
C ASP A 89 8.96 -11.79 49.95
N ALA A 90 9.69 -12.79 49.41
CA ALA A 90 9.98 -12.87 48.00
C ALA A 90 8.72 -13.18 47.17
N ARG A 91 8.70 -12.66 45.94
CA ARG A 91 7.66 -12.92 44.93
C ARG A 91 8.23 -13.63 43.70
N TYR A 92 7.37 -14.36 42.99
CA TYR A 92 7.77 -15.11 41.79
C TYR A 92 6.88 -14.83 40.58
N GLU A 93 7.49 -14.70 39.41
CA GLU A 93 6.79 -14.54 38.14
C GLU A 93 7.22 -15.57 37.10
N PHE A 94 6.25 -16.32 36.58
CA PHE A 94 6.44 -17.11 35.36
C PHE A 94 5.98 -16.28 34.16
N VAL A 95 6.89 -15.99 33.22
CA VAL A 95 6.63 -15.07 32.12
C VAL A 95 6.89 -15.75 30.78
N THR A 96 5.91 -15.69 29.87
CA THR A 96 5.97 -16.39 28.58
C THR A 96 5.25 -15.65 27.46
N ASP A 97 5.79 -15.78 26.25
CA ASP A 97 5.13 -15.37 24.99
C ASP A 97 4.14 -16.43 24.48
N GLY A 98 4.08 -17.59 25.13
CA GLY A 98 3.23 -18.72 24.78
C GLY A 98 1.88 -18.71 25.49
N ARG A 99 0.88 -19.31 24.84
CA ARG A 99 -0.53 -19.33 25.32
C ARG A 99 -0.73 -20.29 26.50
N LEU A 100 -1.65 -19.93 27.41
CA LEU A 100 -2.17 -20.84 28.44
C LEU A 100 -3.31 -21.71 27.89
N GLY A 101 -3.19 -23.02 28.02
CA GLY A 101 -4.27 -23.96 27.71
C GLY A 101 -5.38 -23.87 28.76
N PRO A 102 -6.54 -24.53 28.58
CA PRO A 102 -7.64 -24.49 29.54
C PRO A 102 -7.20 -24.82 30.98
N THR A 103 -6.41 -25.89 31.16
CA THR A 103 -5.88 -26.28 32.47
C THR A 103 -4.77 -25.37 32.98
N GLY A 104 -4.07 -24.64 32.10
CA GLY A 104 -3.10 -23.62 32.52
C GLY A 104 -3.79 -22.36 33.05
N ARG A 105 -4.93 -21.97 32.46
CA ARG A 105 -5.78 -20.88 32.93
C ARG A 105 -6.39 -21.17 34.29
N GLU A 106 -6.76 -22.42 34.56
CA GLU A 106 -7.22 -22.85 35.90
C GLU A 106 -6.14 -22.65 36.97
N VAL A 107 -4.87 -22.96 36.67
CA VAL A 107 -3.75 -22.67 37.60
C VAL A 107 -3.57 -21.17 37.82
N GLN A 108 -3.64 -20.37 36.76
CA GLN A 108 -3.53 -18.91 36.87
C GLN A 108 -4.65 -18.33 37.76
N ALA A 109 -5.90 -18.72 37.53
CA ALA A 109 -7.04 -18.31 38.34
C ALA A 109 -6.89 -18.76 39.81
N ALA A 110 -6.44 -19.99 40.05
CA ALA A 110 -6.19 -20.50 41.39
C ALA A 110 -5.09 -19.72 42.13
N LEU A 111 -4.05 -19.23 41.43
CA LEU A 111 -3.03 -18.36 42.02
C LEU A 111 -3.57 -16.98 42.39
N GLU A 112 -4.45 -16.41 41.56
CA GLU A 112 -5.12 -15.14 41.87
C GLU A 112 -6.04 -15.25 43.08
N MET A 113 -6.78 -16.36 43.21
CA MET A 113 -7.59 -16.65 44.41
C MET A 113 -6.71 -16.85 45.64
N ALA A 114 -5.62 -17.59 45.52
CA ALA A 114 -4.67 -17.80 46.62
C ALA A 114 -4.03 -16.49 47.11
N ARG A 115 -3.74 -15.56 46.19
CA ARG A 115 -3.26 -14.21 46.52
C ARG A 115 -4.25 -13.41 47.37
N ASN A 116 -5.54 -13.65 47.19
CA ASN A 116 -6.63 -13.04 47.95
C ASN A 116 -6.97 -13.82 49.24
N GLY A 117 -6.19 -14.85 49.59
CA GLY A 117 -6.34 -15.64 50.81
C GLY A 117 -7.20 -16.91 50.66
N ASP A 118 -7.70 -17.23 49.46
CA ASP A 118 -8.46 -18.45 49.19
C ASP A 118 -7.62 -19.47 48.42
N GLY A 119 -7.07 -20.45 49.14
CA GLY A 119 -6.22 -21.50 48.58
C GLY A 119 -6.96 -22.78 48.17
N ALA A 120 -8.31 -22.81 48.19
CA ALA A 120 -9.07 -24.05 48.01
C ALA A 120 -8.80 -24.75 46.67
N ASP A 121 -8.83 -23.97 45.58
CA ASP A 121 -8.64 -24.46 44.20
C ASP A 121 -7.19 -24.90 43.96
N LEU A 122 -6.22 -24.13 44.46
CA LEU A 122 -4.81 -24.53 44.40
C LEU A 122 -4.57 -25.82 45.19
N GLY A 123 -5.23 -25.98 46.34
CA GLY A 123 -5.19 -27.22 47.12
C GLY A 123 -5.87 -28.40 46.43
N ALA A 124 -6.87 -28.17 45.57
CA ALA A 124 -7.48 -29.21 44.74
C ALA A 124 -6.53 -29.66 43.63
N ILE A 125 -5.90 -28.70 42.93
CA ILE A 125 -4.86 -28.96 41.90
C ILE A 125 -3.69 -29.74 42.50
N ALA A 126 -3.18 -29.32 43.67
CA ALA A 126 -2.09 -30.00 44.36
C ALA A 126 -2.42 -31.46 44.70
N ARG A 127 -3.64 -31.72 45.21
CA ARG A 127 -4.13 -33.09 45.51
C ARG A 127 -4.28 -33.92 44.24
N HIS A 128 -4.82 -33.36 43.17
CA HIS A 128 -4.96 -34.03 41.88
C HIS A 128 -3.60 -34.47 41.31
N ARG A 129 -2.58 -33.63 41.48
CA ARG A 129 -1.21 -33.87 41.00
C ARG A 129 -0.31 -34.63 41.98
N ASN A 130 -0.82 -34.97 43.16
CA ASN A 130 -0.07 -35.63 44.24
C ASN A 130 1.22 -34.86 44.62
N VAL A 131 1.13 -33.54 44.69
CA VAL A 131 2.22 -32.64 45.12
C VAL A 131 1.81 -31.84 46.35
N THR A 132 2.78 -31.30 47.08
CA THR A 132 2.53 -30.38 48.20
C THR A 132 2.81 -28.96 47.74
N LEU A 133 1.79 -28.11 47.78
CA LEU A 133 1.90 -26.67 47.56
C LEU A 133 1.38 -25.94 48.81
N ASP A 134 2.15 -24.96 49.28
CA ASP A 134 1.69 -24.07 50.34
C ASP A 134 0.94 -22.89 49.68
N ALA A 135 -0.36 -22.80 49.92
CA ALA A 135 -1.21 -21.77 49.32
C ALA A 135 -0.78 -20.35 49.70
N ALA A 136 -0.24 -20.13 50.90
CA ALA A 136 0.24 -18.81 51.31
C ALA A 136 1.53 -18.42 50.56
N VAL A 137 2.37 -19.39 50.25
CA VAL A 137 3.60 -19.19 49.46
C VAL A 137 3.29 -19.00 47.98
N CYS A 138 2.43 -19.85 47.41
CA CYS A 138 2.00 -19.74 46.02
C CYS A 138 1.14 -18.51 45.75
N GLY A 139 0.43 -17.96 46.75
CA GLY A 139 -0.26 -16.68 46.63
C GLY A 139 0.67 -15.50 46.27
N ARG A 140 1.99 -15.66 46.47
CA ARG A 140 3.03 -14.69 46.06
C ARG A 140 3.62 -14.96 44.66
N ALA A 141 3.07 -15.93 43.93
CA ALA A 141 3.43 -16.21 42.55
C ALA A 141 2.39 -15.65 41.57
N SER A 142 2.83 -15.34 40.34
CA SER A 142 1.96 -14.99 39.22
C SER A 142 2.44 -15.59 37.92
N ILE A 143 1.49 -15.79 36.99
CA ILE A 143 1.75 -16.24 35.64
C ILE A 143 1.36 -15.11 34.70
N VAL A 144 2.30 -14.66 33.87
CA VAL A 144 2.11 -13.65 32.84
C VAL A 144 2.34 -14.33 31.49
N ALA A 145 1.27 -14.52 30.74
CA ALA A 145 1.30 -15.14 29.41
C ALA A 145 0.98 -14.12 28.33
N ASP A 146 1.22 -14.48 27.07
CA ASP A 146 0.94 -13.66 25.89
C ASP A 146 1.65 -12.29 25.93
N THR A 147 2.86 -12.25 26.50
CA THR A 147 3.64 -11.02 26.60
C THR A 147 4.14 -10.53 25.24
N PRO A 148 4.47 -9.23 25.12
CA PRO A 148 5.06 -8.66 23.92
C PRO A 148 6.25 -9.46 23.39
N GLY A 149 6.34 -9.60 22.07
CA GLY A 149 7.48 -10.24 21.40
C GLY A 149 8.77 -9.39 21.53
N PHE A 150 9.89 -9.98 21.12
CA PHE A 150 11.23 -9.39 21.23
C PHE A 150 11.33 -7.92 20.83
N ASP A 151 10.84 -7.54 19.64
CA ASP A 151 10.96 -6.16 19.14
C ASP A 151 10.21 -5.15 20.02
N GLN A 152 9.03 -5.53 20.51
CA GLN A 152 8.23 -4.67 21.40
C GLN A 152 8.89 -4.52 22.78
N LEU A 153 9.51 -5.60 23.28
CA LEU A 153 10.27 -5.54 24.52
C LEU A 153 11.48 -4.62 24.40
N LEU A 154 12.17 -4.61 23.25
CA LEU A 154 13.27 -3.68 23.02
C LEU A 154 12.80 -2.23 22.99
N VAL A 155 11.73 -1.92 22.26
CA VAL A 155 11.16 -0.55 22.21
C VAL A 155 10.76 -0.09 23.62
N ALA A 156 10.04 -0.92 24.37
CA ALA A 156 9.65 -0.60 25.73
C ALA A 156 10.86 -0.41 26.67
N ALA A 157 11.94 -1.17 26.46
CA ALA A 157 13.17 -0.98 27.22
C ALA A 157 13.85 0.36 26.88
N VAL A 158 13.85 0.75 25.60
CA VAL A 158 14.41 2.03 25.15
C VAL A 158 13.64 3.20 25.76
N ASP A 159 12.31 3.17 25.70
CA ASP A 159 11.47 4.20 26.30
C ASP A 159 11.69 4.32 27.81
N ARG A 160 11.81 3.17 28.50
CA ARG A 160 12.09 3.13 29.94
C ARG A 160 13.45 3.73 30.27
N VAL A 161 14.50 3.36 29.52
CA VAL A 161 15.83 3.95 29.71
C VAL A 161 15.82 5.44 29.43
N ALA A 162 15.15 5.89 28.35
CA ALA A 162 15.05 7.31 28.01
C ALA A 162 14.51 8.15 29.18
N GLY A 163 13.56 7.60 29.95
CA GLY A 163 13.04 8.22 31.17
C GLY A 163 14.01 8.21 32.38
N LEU A 164 15.01 7.33 32.39
CA LEU A 164 16.00 7.17 33.46
C LEU A 164 17.31 7.94 33.19
N LEU A 165 17.53 8.43 31.97
CA LEU A 165 18.79 9.09 31.60
C LEU A 165 18.94 10.46 32.26
N PRO A 166 20.06 10.71 32.96
CA PRO A 166 20.37 12.04 33.48
C PRO A 166 20.87 12.98 32.35
N HIS A 167 20.53 14.26 32.48
CA HIS A 167 21.06 15.37 31.67
C HIS A 167 20.85 15.28 30.15
N VAL A 168 19.71 14.76 29.69
CA VAL A 168 19.33 14.79 28.27
C VAL A 168 18.91 16.21 27.82
N THR A 169 19.38 16.64 26.65
CA THR A 169 19.08 17.97 26.08
C THR A 169 17.83 17.99 25.18
N GLY A 170 17.26 16.82 24.86
CA GLY A 170 16.01 16.67 24.12
C GLY A 170 15.63 15.20 23.88
N GLU A 171 14.43 14.99 23.32
CA GLU A 171 13.85 13.65 23.07
C GLU A 171 14.72 12.77 22.16
N LEU A 172 15.35 13.35 21.13
CA LEU A 172 16.22 12.61 20.20
C LEU A 172 17.48 12.05 20.89
N GLU A 173 18.08 12.85 21.77
CA GLU A 173 19.25 12.39 22.55
C GLU A 173 18.84 11.27 23.52
N ALA A 174 17.64 11.37 24.10
CA ALA A 174 17.12 10.37 25.02
C ALA A 174 16.83 9.03 24.30
N GLU A 175 16.30 9.06 23.07
CA GLU A 175 16.05 7.88 22.24
C GLU A 175 17.38 7.20 21.82
N GLU A 176 18.36 7.96 21.34
CA GLU A 176 19.66 7.43 20.90
C GLU A 176 20.45 6.82 22.06
N ARG A 177 20.56 7.53 23.18
CA ARG A 177 21.22 7.02 24.39
C ARG A 177 20.45 5.85 24.98
N GLY A 178 19.11 5.88 24.93
CA GLY A 178 18.25 4.79 25.37
C GLY A 178 18.51 3.50 24.60
N THR A 179 18.56 3.59 23.27
CA THR A 179 18.85 2.46 22.38
C THR A 179 20.22 1.84 22.67
N GLN A 180 21.26 2.66 22.82
CA GLN A 180 22.61 2.17 23.08
C GLN A 180 22.73 1.45 24.43
N LEU A 181 22.15 2.03 25.48
CA LEU A 181 22.20 1.44 26.81
C LEU A 181 21.44 0.11 26.86
N VAL A 182 20.29 0.01 26.17
CA VAL A 182 19.57 -1.27 26.03
C VAL A 182 20.43 -2.32 25.34
N LEU A 183 21.16 -1.97 24.28
CA LEU A 183 22.06 -2.90 23.59
C LEU A 183 23.23 -3.35 24.49
N GLU A 184 23.82 -2.44 25.26
CA GLU A 184 24.89 -2.78 26.20
C GLU A 184 24.37 -3.63 27.36
N LEU A 185 23.18 -3.35 27.89
CA LEU A 185 22.52 -4.19 28.88
C LEU A 185 22.23 -5.58 28.31
N LEU A 186 21.71 -5.67 27.08
CA LEU A 186 21.46 -6.95 26.42
C LEU A 186 22.75 -7.76 26.27
N ARG A 187 23.86 -7.10 25.88
CA ARG A 187 25.19 -7.71 25.81
C ARG A 187 25.67 -8.20 27.17
N GLN A 188 25.48 -7.43 28.24
CA GLN A 188 25.85 -7.84 29.60
C GLN A 188 25.01 -9.02 30.09
N VAL A 189 23.69 -8.98 29.90
CA VAL A 189 22.77 -10.06 30.26
C VAL A 189 23.15 -11.34 29.51
N VAL A 190 23.31 -11.29 28.18
CA VAL A 190 23.70 -12.47 27.36
C VAL A 190 25.09 -12.98 27.74
N GLY A 191 26.06 -12.07 27.93
CA GLY A 191 27.44 -12.44 28.26
C GLY A 191 27.59 -13.06 29.65
N ARG A 192 26.80 -12.59 30.63
CA ARG A 192 26.87 -13.05 32.03
C ARG A 192 26.00 -14.27 32.27
N SER A 193 24.85 -14.42 31.60
CA SER A 193 23.88 -15.49 31.87
C SER A 193 24.44 -16.90 31.65
N GLY A 194 25.41 -17.06 30.74
CA GLY A 194 26.09 -18.32 30.44
C GLY A 194 27.42 -18.56 31.17
N ALA A 195 27.84 -17.66 32.07
CA ALA A 195 29.12 -17.79 32.76
C ALA A 195 29.14 -19.02 33.69
N ALA A 196 30.26 -19.75 33.77
CA ALA A 196 30.38 -20.95 34.62
C ALA A 196 30.39 -20.61 36.13
N ASP A 197 30.86 -19.42 36.47
CA ASP A 197 30.95 -18.91 37.84
C ASP A 197 29.68 -18.11 38.19
N PRO A 198 28.88 -18.52 39.21
CA PRO A 198 27.69 -17.80 39.65
C PRO A 198 27.95 -16.34 40.04
N ASP A 199 29.15 -16.02 40.55
CA ASP A 199 29.48 -14.65 40.99
C ASP A 199 29.66 -13.70 39.80
N VAL A 200 29.89 -14.24 38.59
CA VAL A 200 30.02 -13.48 37.33
C VAL A 200 28.64 -13.23 36.67
N ARG A 201 27.59 -13.92 37.14
CA ARG A 201 26.22 -13.83 36.62
C ARG A 201 25.42 -12.65 37.17
N VAL A 202 26.07 -11.77 37.92
CA VAL A 202 25.46 -10.68 38.67
C VAL A 202 25.63 -9.37 37.92
N ILE A 203 24.59 -8.53 37.86
CA ILE A 203 24.62 -7.12 37.43
C ILE A 203 24.18 -6.27 38.62
N THR A 204 25.05 -5.37 39.08
CA THR A 204 24.83 -4.56 40.28
C THR A 204 24.14 -3.24 39.96
N ARG A 205 23.46 -2.63 40.96
CA ARG A 205 22.92 -1.26 40.82
C ARG A 205 24.01 -0.27 40.43
N THR A 206 25.19 -0.35 41.06
CA THR A 206 26.32 0.54 40.75
C THR A 206 26.74 0.46 39.29
N GLU A 207 26.71 -0.74 38.68
CA GLU A 207 26.99 -0.91 37.25
C GLU A 207 25.89 -0.30 36.37
N LEU A 208 24.62 -0.47 36.72
CA LEU A 208 23.51 0.17 36.02
C LEU A 208 23.57 1.70 36.11
N ASP A 209 23.80 2.24 37.30
CA ASP A 209 23.93 3.68 37.54
C ASP A 209 25.13 4.27 36.77
N ALA A 210 26.23 3.52 36.70
CA ALA A 210 27.39 3.90 35.89
C ALA A 210 27.06 3.93 34.40
N LEU A 211 26.28 2.96 33.88
CA LEU A 211 25.81 2.96 32.50
C LEU A 211 24.87 4.12 32.20
N LEU A 212 23.90 4.39 33.10
CA LEU A 212 22.96 5.50 32.97
C LEU A 212 23.67 6.86 33.02
N SER A 213 24.70 6.98 33.84
CA SER A 213 25.50 8.20 34.02
C SER A 213 26.62 8.37 33.00
N ASP A 214 26.87 7.38 32.14
CA ASP A 214 27.95 7.44 31.15
C ASP A 214 27.59 8.44 30.05
N SER A 215 28.14 9.65 30.14
CA SER A 215 27.97 10.71 29.15
C SER A 215 28.92 10.51 27.96
N ARG A 216 28.92 9.32 27.35
CA ARG A 216 29.69 9.12 26.12
C ARG A 216 29.09 9.95 25.00
N GLU A 217 29.64 11.14 24.80
CA GLU A 217 29.73 11.74 23.48
C GLU A 217 30.64 10.84 22.62
N TYR A 218 30.09 9.77 22.04
CA TYR A 218 30.81 8.97 21.05
C TYR A 218 29.78 8.42 20.06
N VAL A 219 29.58 8.93 18.84
CA VAL A 219 30.44 9.29 17.69
C VAL A 219 29.84 8.53 16.50
N GLY A 220 29.28 9.30 15.56
CA GLY A 220 28.98 8.88 14.20
C GLY A 220 27.90 7.81 14.07
N THR A 221 26.69 8.22 13.69
CA THR A 221 25.98 7.49 12.65
C THR A 221 27.02 7.03 11.62
N GLU A 222 27.10 5.73 11.30
CA GLU A 222 27.89 5.23 10.17
C GLU A 222 27.78 6.28 9.05
N SER A 223 28.87 6.98 8.78
CA SER A 223 28.83 8.00 7.73
C SER A 223 28.50 7.25 6.44
N TRP A 224 27.77 7.87 5.51
CA TRP A 224 27.46 7.29 4.21
C TRP A 224 28.74 7.06 3.37
N SER A 225 29.53 6.10 3.81
CA SER A 225 30.93 5.82 3.49
C SER A 225 31.01 4.71 2.44
N PRO A 226 32.14 4.55 1.76
CA PRO A 226 32.33 3.43 0.84
C PRO A 226 32.06 2.06 1.49
N ASP A 227 32.42 1.89 2.77
CA ASP A 227 32.24 0.63 3.49
C ASP A 227 30.77 0.31 3.75
N LEU A 228 30.00 1.28 4.27
CA LEU A 228 28.56 1.11 4.49
C LEU A 228 27.81 0.88 3.17
N ARG A 229 28.23 1.54 2.09
CA ARG A 229 27.64 1.34 0.75
C ARG A 229 27.87 -0.10 0.27
N ASN A 230 29.08 -0.62 0.44
CA ASN A 230 29.40 -2.00 0.07
C ASN A 230 28.62 -3.00 0.92
N GLU A 231 28.50 -2.74 2.23
CA GLU A 231 27.69 -3.58 3.12
C GLU A 231 26.22 -3.58 2.71
N PHE A 232 25.63 -2.41 2.45
CA PHE A 232 24.26 -2.28 1.95
C PHE A 232 24.05 -3.10 0.66
N VAL A 233 24.94 -2.96 -0.33
CA VAL A 233 24.88 -3.70 -1.59
C VAL A 233 24.95 -5.21 -1.36
N GLU A 234 25.84 -5.67 -0.48
CA GLU A 234 25.98 -7.10 -0.16
C GLU A 234 24.74 -7.65 0.56
N VAL A 235 24.14 -6.90 1.49
CA VAL A 235 22.90 -7.29 2.17
C VAL A 235 21.73 -7.36 1.18
N VAL A 236 21.63 -6.41 0.26
CA VAL A 236 20.61 -6.43 -0.81
C VAL A 236 20.78 -7.68 -1.69
N ARG A 237 22.01 -7.99 -2.15
CA ARG A 237 22.29 -9.17 -2.98
C ARG A 237 21.88 -10.48 -2.30
N ARG A 238 22.16 -10.61 -1.00
CA ARG A 238 21.80 -11.81 -0.22
C ARG A 238 20.29 -12.01 -0.10
N ASN A 239 19.52 -10.92 -0.13
CA ASN A 239 18.08 -10.91 0.04
C ASN A 239 17.31 -10.64 -1.27
N ALA A 240 17.97 -10.82 -2.42
CA ALA A 240 17.36 -10.59 -3.73
C ALA A 240 16.07 -11.43 -3.91
N PRO A 241 14.96 -10.82 -4.37
CA PRO A 241 13.71 -11.54 -4.57
C PRO A 241 13.86 -12.57 -5.69
N ARG A 242 13.21 -13.73 -5.52
CA ARG A 242 13.09 -14.76 -6.57
C ARG A 242 11.77 -14.57 -7.33
N GLY A 243 11.79 -14.78 -8.65
CA GLY A 243 10.60 -14.85 -9.48
C GLY A 243 10.75 -14.19 -10.86
N VAL A 244 9.69 -14.25 -11.67
CA VAL A 244 9.65 -13.66 -13.01
C VAL A 244 9.90 -12.14 -12.98
N ALA A 245 10.88 -11.68 -13.75
CA ALA A 245 11.18 -10.25 -13.90
C ALA A 245 10.00 -9.52 -14.55
N LEU A 246 9.36 -8.59 -13.86
CA LEU A 246 8.34 -7.76 -14.48
C LEU A 246 9.01 -6.62 -15.24
N ARG A 247 8.42 -6.21 -16.36
CA ARG A 247 8.97 -5.18 -17.23
C ARG A 247 8.09 -3.92 -17.18
N CYS A 248 8.68 -2.81 -17.60
CA CYS A 248 8.09 -1.50 -17.55
C CYS A 248 8.02 -0.88 -18.94
N GLU A 249 6.94 -0.15 -19.18
CA GLU A 249 6.70 0.61 -20.41
C GLU A 249 6.71 2.11 -20.13
N VAL A 250 7.09 2.90 -21.13
CA VAL A 250 7.13 4.37 -21.02
C VAL A 250 5.76 4.91 -21.45
N ALA A 251 5.12 5.67 -20.58
CA ALA A 251 3.80 6.23 -20.89
C ALA A 251 3.91 7.21 -22.07
N GLY A 252 3.10 7.01 -23.12
CA GLY A 252 3.09 7.82 -24.35
C GLY A 252 3.62 7.13 -25.62
N ALA A 253 4.20 5.93 -25.50
CA ALA A 253 4.69 5.11 -26.61
C ALA A 253 3.56 4.50 -27.49
N GLY A 254 2.41 4.17 -26.89
CA GLY A 254 1.35 3.37 -27.52
C GLY A 254 0.47 4.06 -28.56
N ALA A 255 0.65 5.36 -28.85
CA ALA A 255 -0.27 6.12 -29.70
C ALA A 255 0.44 6.99 -30.76
N GLN A 256 1.31 6.37 -31.57
CA GLN A 256 2.00 7.00 -32.68
C GLN A 256 1.75 6.28 -34.01
N VAL A 257 1.36 7.06 -35.01
CA VAL A 257 1.09 6.60 -36.38
C VAL A 257 2.38 6.11 -37.03
N GLY A 258 2.46 4.81 -37.31
CA GLY A 258 3.35 4.26 -38.35
C GLY A 258 4.77 3.87 -37.92
N THR A 259 5.11 3.85 -36.63
CA THR A 259 6.32 3.19 -36.16
C THR A 259 6.07 1.69 -36.04
N SER A 260 6.92 0.89 -36.71
CA SER A 260 6.99 -0.55 -36.50
C SER A 260 7.22 -0.84 -35.02
N ALA A 261 6.39 -1.71 -34.47
CA ALA A 261 6.48 -2.26 -33.12
C ALA A 261 7.92 -2.72 -32.80
N GLU A 262 8.60 -2.01 -31.89
CA GLU A 262 9.75 -2.44 -31.08
C GLU A 262 10.21 -1.27 -30.19
N GLU A 263 9.29 -0.63 -29.46
CA GLU A 263 9.69 0.06 -28.21
C GLU A 263 9.65 -1.00 -27.13
N GLU A 264 10.76 -1.74 -27.00
CA GLU A 264 10.92 -2.85 -26.06
C GLU A 264 10.66 -2.37 -24.64
N SER A 265 9.61 -2.92 -24.02
CA SER A 265 9.42 -2.95 -22.57
C SER A 265 10.73 -3.31 -21.87
N ARG A 266 11.16 -2.59 -20.83
CA ARG A 266 12.48 -2.79 -20.19
C ARG A 266 12.38 -3.02 -18.69
N PRO A 267 13.35 -3.70 -18.07
CA PRO A 267 13.49 -3.71 -16.62
C PRO A 267 13.59 -2.28 -16.05
N LEU A 268 13.01 -2.06 -14.87
CA LEU A 268 12.97 -0.72 -14.25
C LEU A 268 14.37 -0.16 -13.96
N ASP A 269 15.33 -1.01 -13.64
CA ASP A 269 16.70 -0.60 -13.33
C ASP A 269 17.46 -0.04 -14.55
N GLU A 270 17.13 -0.47 -15.76
CA GLU A 270 17.66 0.14 -16.99
C GLU A 270 17.08 1.55 -17.22
N LEU A 271 15.85 1.80 -16.77
CA LEU A 271 15.17 3.10 -16.93
C LEU A 271 15.64 4.14 -15.91
N ILE A 272 15.99 3.70 -14.70
CA ILE A 272 16.56 4.54 -13.63
C ILE A 272 17.90 5.17 -14.03
N GLY A 273 18.69 4.49 -14.88
CA GLY A 273 20.01 4.94 -15.31
C GLY A 273 20.00 6.27 -16.07
N ALA A 274 18.96 6.54 -16.88
CA ALA A 274 18.93 7.60 -17.88
C ALA A 274 18.34 8.94 -17.41
N THR A 275 17.68 9.01 -16.26
CA THR A 275 16.85 10.18 -15.87
C THR A 275 17.07 10.64 -14.43
N GLN A 276 16.81 11.91 -14.12
CA GLN A 276 16.94 12.46 -12.75
C GLN A 276 15.71 12.17 -11.87
N ILE A 277 14.51 12.17 -12.46
CA ILE A 277 13.24 11.92 -11.76
C ILE A 277 12.34 11.02 -12.61
N LEU A 278 11.92 9.88 -12.05
CA LEU A 278 11.04 8.89 -12.68
C LEU A 278 9.73 8.77 -11.89
N LEU A 279 8.60 8.69 -12.59
CA LEU A 279 7.29 8.47 -11.99
C LEU A 279 6.81 7.07 -12.38
N LEU A 280 6.73 6.15 -11.41
CA LEU A 280 6.22 4.80 -11.62
C LEU A 280 4.75 4.73 -11.20
N SER A 281 3.85 4.79 -12.17
CA SER A 281 2.41 4.77 -11.92
C SER A 281 1.77 3.46 -12.35
N GLY A 282 0.67 3.09 -11.71
CA GLY A 282 -0.16 1.97 -12.15
C GLY A 282 -1.11 1.48 -11.07
N PRO A 283 -2.23 0.83 -11.42
CA PRO A 283 -3.20 0.33 -10.45
C PRO A 283 -2.62 -0.59 -9.36
N THR A 284 -3.42 -0.83 -8.34
CA THR A 284 -3.10 -1.77 -7.25
C THR A 284 -2.91 -3.18 -7.81
N GLY A 285 -1.80 -3.85 -7.44
CA GLY A 285 -1.53 -5.23 -7.84
C GLY A 285 -0.83 -5.42 -9.19
N THR A 286 -0.55 -4.34 -9.94
CA THR A 286 0.19 -4.41 -11.22
C THR A 286 1.64 -4.87 -11.06
N GLY A 287 2.18 -4.93 -9.84
CA GLY A 287 3.54 -5.38 -9.57
C GLY A 287 4.56 -4.27 -9.37
N LYS A 288 4.14 -3.01 -9.10
CA LYS A 288 5.03 -1.88 -8.79
C LYS A 288 6.09 -2.21 -7.73
N SER A 289 5.67 -2.66 -6.55
CA SER A 289 6.61 -3.02 -5.48
C SER A 289 7.50 -4.21 -5.86
N THR A 290 7.05 -5.08 -6.77
CA THR A 290 7.85 -6.20 -7.30
C THR A 290 8.93 -5.70 -8.25
N VAL A 291 8.60 -4.84 -9.24
CA VAL A 291 9.61 -4.26 -10.15
C VAL A 291 10.62 -3.41 -9.37
N ILE A 292 10.19 -2.70 -8.32
CA ILE A 292 11.08 -1.90 -7.46
C ILE A 292 12.09 -2.80 -6.74
N LYS A 293 11.63 -3.91 -6.12
CA LYS A 293 12.52 -4.86 -5.44
C LYS A 293 13.45 -5.58 -6.42
N GLN A 294 12.97 -5.93 -7.61
CA GLN A 294 13.79 -6.51 -8.67
C GLN A 294 14.85 -5.52 -9.16
N ALA A 295 14.48 -4.25 -9.35
CA ALA A 295 15.40 -3.20 -9.75
C ALA A 295 16.47 -2.94 -8.67
N GLN A 296 16.09 -2.96 -7.39
CA GLN A 296 17.02 -2.84 -6.28
C GLN A 296 18.06 -3.99 -6.29
N ALA A 297 17.62 -5.22 -6.50
CA ALA A 297 18.52 -6.37 -6.58
C ALA A 297 19.44 -6.32 -7.81
N ALA A 298 18.91 -6.01 -8.99
CA ALA A 298 19.68 -5.90 -10.22
C ALA A 298 20.73 -4.76 -10.15
N ALA A 299 20.36 -3.62 -9.57
CA ALA A 299 21.28 -2.53 -9.30
C ALA A 299 22.41 -2.97 -8.35
N ALA A 300 22.07 -3.68 -7.27
CA ALA A 300 23.06 -4.19 -6.34
C ALA A 300 24.03 -5.18 -7.02
N GLU A 301 23.58 -6.05 -7.93
CA GLU A 301 24.49 -6.91 -8.71
C GLU A 301 25.53 -6.11 -9.52
N ARG A 302 25.16 -4.93 -10.03
CA ARG A 302 26.08 -4.00 -10.72
C ARG A 302 26.90 -3.11 -9.78
N GLY A 303 26.65 -3.16 -8.47
CA GLY A 303 27.29 -2.29 -7.49
C GLY A 303 26.68 -0.88 -7.42
N GLU A 304 25.50 -0.70 -8.00
CA GLU A 304 24.71 0.53 -7.92
C GLU A 304 23.86 0.54 -6.64
N ILE A 305 23.54 1.73 -6.12
CA ILE A 305 22.82 1.88 -4.86
C ILE A 305 21.41 2.37 -5.12
N VAL A 306 20.44 1.49 -4.87
CA VAL A 306 19.01 1.81 -4.90
C VAL A 306 18.42 1.62 -3.50
N ILE A 307 18.01 2.73 -2.87
CA ILE A 307 17.35 2.73 -1.57
C ILE A 307 15.84 2.79 -1.80
N VAL A 308 15.13 1.77 -1.32
CA VAL A 308 13.67 1.69 -1.42
C VAL A 308 13.07 2.03 -0.06
N VAL A 309 12.10 2.94 -0.04
CA VAL A 309 11.35 3.34 1.16
C VAL A 309 9.85 3.24 0.91
N ASP A 310 9.10 2.92 1.96
CA ASP A 310 7.63 2.90 1.95
C ASP A 310 7.11 4.25 2.45
N ALA A 311 6.34 4.96 1.63
CA ALA A 311 5.75 6.25 1.99
C ALA A 311 4.82 6.13 3.20
N GLU A 312 4.20 4.98 3.45
CA GLU A 312 3.34 4.75 4.62
C GLU A 312 4.11 4.88 5.95
N ALA A 313 5.44 4.73 5.91
CA ALA A 313 6.33 4.94 7.05
C ALA A 313 6.78 6.41 7.22
N TYR A 314 6.32 7.32 6.37
CA TYR A 314 6.70 8.72 6.43
C TYR A 314 6.07 9.42 7.65
N VAL A 315 6.90 10.17 8.35
CA VAL A 315 6.47 11.09 9.41
C VAL A 315 6.85 12.50 8.98
N PRO A 316 5.93 13.48 9.06
CA PRO A 316 6.20 14.86 8.66
C PRO A 316 7.53 15.41 9.21
N LYS A 317 8.34 16.03 8.35
CA LYS A 317 9.66 16.62 8.66
C LYS A 317 10.75 15.61 9.02
N ARG A 318 10.55 14.33 8.70
CA ARG A 318 11.50 13.25 8.99
C ARG A 318 11.96 12.50 7.74
N LEU A 319 12.16 13.20 6.61
CA LEU A 319 12.63 12.57 5.38
C LEU A 319 13.97 11.81 5.57
N GLY A 320 14.90 12.33 6.36
CA GLY A 320 16.17 11.63 6.68
C GLY A 320 15.94 10.27 7.36
N SER A 321 14.99 10.19 8.29
CA SER A 321 14.64 8.95 8.98
C SER A 321 13.96 7.94 8.06
N LEU A 322 13.13 8.42 7.12
CA LEU A 322 12.53 7.57 6.10
C LEU A 322 13.62 6.88 5.25
N ILE A 323 14.62 7.62 4.81
CA ILE A 323 15.74 7.07 4.01
C ILE A 323 16.60 6.12 4.82
N ALA A 324 16.93 6.47 6.06
CA ALA A 324 17.69 5.60 6.96
C ALA A 324 17.01 4.25 7.16
N ARG A 325 15.68 4.25 7.28
CA ARG A 325 14.88 3.05 7.34
C ARG A 325 14.93 2.23 6.06
N GLY A 326 14.93 2.87 4.89
CA GLY A 326 15.15 2.20 3.61
C GLY A 326 16.51 1.51 3.53
N ILE A 327 17.57 2.14 4.05
CA ILE A 327 18.91 1.55 4.13
C ILE A 327 18.91 0.30 5.00
N ASN A 328 18.19 0.33 6.13
CA ASN A 328 18.09 -0.82 7.04
C ASN A 328 17.06 -1.89 6.62
N THR A 329 16.27 -1.65 5.56
CA THR A 329 15.15 -2.54 5.19
C THR A 329 15.61 -3.91 4.66
N PRO A 330 16.63 -4.02 3.79
CA PRO A 330 17.17 -5.31 3.37
C PRO A 330 17.84 -6.09 4.52
N GLY A 331 18.31 -5.37 5.54
CA GLY A 331 18.93 -5.87 6.76
C GLY A 331 19.50 -4.69 7.55
N PHE A 332 19.49 -4.79 8.88
CA PHE A 332 19.96 -3.70 9.73
C PHE A 332 21.47 -3.49 9.57
N VAL A 333 21.87 -2.34 9.06
CA VAL A 333 23.27 -1.93 8.85
C VAL A 333 23.65 -0.70 9.69
N GLY A 334 22.84 -0.36 10.70
CA GLY A 334 23.12 0.75 11.61
C GLY A 334 22.91 2.15 11.02
N ALA A 335 22.09 2.30 9.98
CA ALA A 335 21.78 3.61 9.40
C ALA A 335 20.75 4.37 10.24
N TYR A 336 21.00 5.66 10.48
CA TYR A 336 20.08 6.57 11.18
C TYR A 336 19.84 7.84 10.37
N SER A 337 19.02 8.76 10.88
CA SER A 337 18.53 9.93 10.12
C SER A 337 19.65 10.74 9.44
N ALA A 338 20.79 10.96 10.13
CA ALA A 338 21.93 11.67 9.55
C ALA A 338 22.59 10.90 8.38
N THR A 339 22.64 9.57 8.44
CA THR A 339 23.07 8.71 7.31
C THR A 339 22.11 8.84 6.15
N GLY A 340 20.80 8.83 6.42
CA GLY A 340 19.77 9.03 5.39
C GLY A 340 19.86 10.39 4.69
N LEU A 341 20.09 11.48 5.44
CA LEU A 341 20.32 12.81 4.86
C LEU A 341 21.59 12.84 3.99
N LYS A 342 22.67 12.19 4.41
CA LYS A 342 23.89 12.09 3.60
C LYS A 342 23.69 11.26 2.33
N ALA A 343 22.91 10.19 2.39
CA ALA A 343 22.55 9.39 1.23
C ALA A 343 21.72 10.21 0.22
N LEU A 344 20.82 11.07 0.68
CA LEU A 344 20.07 11.99 -0.18
C LEU A 344 20.97 13.00 -0.91
N SER A 345 22.09 13.42 -0.31
CA SER A 345 23.04 14.32 -0.95
C SER A 345 24.05 13.62 -1.88
N ASP A 346 23.91 12.31 -2.13
CA ASP A 346 24.83 11.54 -2.95
C ASP A 346 24.25 11.24 -4.34
N SER A 347 24.88 11.79 -5.40
CA SER A 347 24.45 11.60 -6.78
C SER A 347 24.60 10.18 -7.32
N ALA A 348 25.35 9.30 -6.63
CA ALA A 348 25.45 7.89 -6.97
C ALA A 348 24.26 7.06 -6.45
N VAL A 349 23.42 7.65 -5.59
CA VAL A 349 22.28 6.98 -4.97
C VAL A 349 21.02 7.25 -5.79
N THR A 350 20.18 6.21 -5.93
CA THR A 350 18.78 6.36 -6.34
C THR A 350 17.88 6.07 -5.14
N VAL A 351 16.94 6.97 -4.86
CA VAL A 351 15.90 6.78 -3.86
C VAL A 351 14.57 6.50 -4.55
N ILE A 352 13.92 5.40 -4.18
CA ILE A 352 12.58 5.04 -4.62
C ILE A 352 11.64 5.17 -3.43
N ILE A 353 10.64 6.05 -3.54
CA ILE A 353 9.56 6.20 -2.56
C ILE A 353 8.32 5.50 -3.12
N ASP A 354 7.98 4.33 -2.57
CA ASP A 354 6.81 3.53 -2.95
C ASP A 354 5.58 3.96 -2.14
N GLY A 355 4.39 3.97 -2.75
CA GLY A 355 3.14 4.29 -2.04
C GLY A 355 2.82 5.79 -1.86
N VAL A 356 3.37 6.69 -2.67
CA VAL A 356 3.22 8.15 -2.47
C VAL A 356 1.79 8.66 -2.69
N SER A 357 1.01 7.97 -3.53
CA SER A 357 -0.39 8.35 -3.76
C SER A 357 -1.34 7.83 -2.68
N GLU A 358 -0.87 6.88 -1.87
CA GLU A 358 -1.61 6.10 -0.89
C GLU A 358 -1.61 6.76 0.50
N ILE A 359 -0.66 7.66 0.76
CA ILE A 359 -0.62 8.42 2.02
C ILE A 359 -1.68 9.55 2.06
N PRO A 360 -2.18 9.91 3.26
CA PRO A 360 -3.13 11.01 3.47
C PRO A 360 -2.70 12.35 2.87
N SER A 361 -3.68 13.20 2.52
CA SER A 361 -3.41 14.50 1.87
C SER A 361 -2.51 15.44 2.68
N GLU A 362 -2.63 15.42 4.01
CA GLU A 362 -1.81 16.25 4.90
C GLU A 362 -0.35 15.77 4.93
N GLU A 363 -0.14 14.47 5.14
CA GLU A 363 1.20 13.84 5.10
C GLU A 363 1.84 14.03 3.72
N ARG A 364 1.06 13.87 2.66
CA ARG A 364 1.48 14.12 1.29
C ARG A 364 1.90 15.58 1.05
N ALA A 365 1.17 16.54 1.61
CA ALA A 365 1.53 17.95 1.52
C ALA A 365 2.84 18.26 2.25
N ALA A 366 3.08 17.63 3.41
CA ALA A 366 4.33 17.73 4.14
C ALA A 366 5.50 17.10 3.37
N LEU A 367 5.31 15.89 2.82
CA LEU A 367 6.31 15.20 2.00
C LEU A 367 6.65 16.04 0.76
N LYS A 368 5.66 16.59 0.08
CA LYS A 368 5.84 17.53 -1.04
C LYS A 368 6.67 18.74 -0.66
N ALA A 369 6.51 19.30 0.54
CA ALA A 369 7.30 20.44 0.99
C ALA A 369 8.78 20.08 1.18
N GLU A 370 9.09 18.91 1.75
CA GLU A 370 10.46 18.42 1.90
C GLU A 370 11.08 18.03 0.55
N LEU A 371 10.33 17.34 -0.33
CA LEU A 371 10.78 16.98 -1.67
C LEU A 371 11.13 18.21 -2.50
N LYS A 372 10.40 19.33 -2.37
CA LYS A 372 10.75 20.59 -3.05
C LYS A 372 12.13 21.11 -2.63
N GLN A 373 12.46 21.05 -1.35
CA GLN A 373 13.77 21.48 -0.84
C GLN A 373 14.88 20.56 -1.34
N PHE A 374 14.62 19.25 -1.32
CA PHE A 374 15.52 18.24 -1.87
C PHE A 374 15.76 18.43 -3.37
N ILE A 375 14.71 18.71 -4.16
CA ILE A 375 14.80 18.89 -5.61
C ILE A 375 15.57 20.16 -6.00
N ALA A 376 15.49 21.20 -5.18
CA ALA A 376 16.20 22.46 -5.41
C ALA A 376 17.72 22.38 -5.14
N SER A 377 18.24 21.25 -4.65
CA SER A 377 19.66 21.07 -4.31
C SER A 377 20.49 20.65 -5.52
N ASP A 378 21.66 21.27 -5.74
CA ASP A 378 22.53 21.03 -6.90
C ASP A 378 23.18 19.63 -6.93
N VAL A 379 23.45 19.05 -5.75
CA VAL A 379 24.01 17.69 -5.60
C VAL A 379 23.02 16.87 -4.79
N ARG A 380 22.42 15.86 -5.44
CA ARG A 380 21.36 15.04 -4.87
C ARG A 380 21.29 13.66 -5.49
N ALA A 381 20.71 12.72 -4.76
CA ALA A 381 20.29 11.42 -5.25
C ALA A 381 19.24 11.55 -6.38
N LYS A 382 19.20 10.55 -7.25
CA LYS A 382 18.10 10.37 -8.21
C LYS A 382 16.83 9.98 -7.46
N LEU A 383 15.66 10.36 -7.99
CA LEU A 383 14.38 10.14 -7.32
C LEU A 383 13.41 9.35 -8.21
N VAL A 384 12.81 8.32 -7.63
CA VAL A 384 11.67 7.62 -8.20
C VAL A 384 10.49 7.76 -7.25
N LEU A 385 9.36 8.24 -7.75
CA LEU A 385 8.10 8.25 -6.99
C LEU A 385 7.18 7.20 -7.58
N ALA A 386 6.70 6.27 -6.75
CA ALA A 386 5.77 5.23 -7.16
C ALA A 386 4.42 5.36 -6.44
N GLY A 387 3.35 5.05 -7.16
CA GLY A 387 1.98 5.13 -6.66
C GLY A 387 0.94 4.71 -7.69
N ARG A 388 -0.34 4.74 -7.32
CA ARG A 388 -1.49 4.44 -8.19
C ARG A 388 -1.78 5.55 -9.20
N ASP A 389 -1.70 6.80 -8.76
CA ASP A 389 -2.23 7.94 -9.51
C ASP A 389 -1.08 8.83 -10.01
N SER A 390 -0.88 8.82 -11.33
CA SER A 390 0.14 9.62 -12.02
C SER A 390 -0.04 11.12 -11.78
N THR A 391 -1.27 11.61 -11.67
CA THR A 391 -1.60 13.02 -11.42
C THR A 391 -1.15 13.42 -10.02
N ILE A 392 -1.41 12.57 -9.02
CA ILE A 392 -0.94 12.80 -7.65
C ILE A 392 0.60 12.81 -7.61
N LEU A 393 1.24 11.84 -8.26
CA LEU A 393 2.70 11.76 -8.31
C LEU A 393 3.33 13.00 -8.96
N GLN A 394 2.81 13.44 -10.11
CA GLN A 394 3.27 14.66 -10.77
C GLN A 394 3.02 15.89 -9.90
N GLY A 395 1.91 15.91 -9.16
CA GLY A 395 1.57 16.93 -8.18
C GLY A 395 2.55 17.06 -7.01
N MET A 396 3.42 16.07 -6.76
CA MET A 396 4.45 16.12 -5.71
C MET A 396 5.64 17.01 -6.07
N LEU A 397 5.82 17.33 -7.35
CA LEU A 397 7.01 18.00 -7.85
C LEU A 397 6.76 19.50 -8.07
N PRO A 398 7.81 20.34 -8.07
CA PRO A 398 7.71 21.70 -8.60
C PRO A 398 7.19 21.70 -10.05
N ARG A 399 6.41 22.72 -10.41
CA ARG A 399 5.97 22.91 -11.81
C ARG A 399 7.21 23.04 -12.70
N HIS A 400 7.19 22.42 -13.88
CA HIS A 400 8.29 22.35 -14.86
C HIS A 400 9.45 21.40 -14.54
N THR A 401 9.32 20.57 -13.50
CA THR A 401 10.32 19.51 -13.26
C THR A 401 10.23 18.46 -14.39
N PRO A 402 11.31 18.19 -15.15
CA PRO A 402 11.29 17.14 -16.16
C PRO A 402 11.13 15.78 -15.47
N VAL A 403 10.16 14.99 -15.94
CA VAL A 403 9.84 13.67 -15.40
C VAL A 403 9.85 12.62 -16.49
N TYR A 404 10.16 11.39 -16.11
CA TYR A 404 10.04 10.22 -16.98
C TYR A 404 8.90 9.32 -16.50
N PRO A 405 7.72 9.35 -17.15
CA PRO A 405 6.58 8.57 -16.71
C PRO A 405 6.68 7.12 -17.20
N VAL A 406 6.54 6.19 -16.26
CA VAL A 406 6.71 4.75 -16.48
C VAL A 406 5.51 4.01 -15.87
N GLY A 407 5.04 3.00 -16.57
CA GLY A 407 4.04 2.02 -16.11
C GLY A 407 4.64 0.63 -16.04
N VAL A 408 4.05 -0.25 -15.22
CA VAL A 408 4.36 -1.69 -15.29
C VAL A 408 3.57 -2.27 -16.46
N GLU A 409 4.25 -3.03 -17.32
CA GLU A 409 3.63 -3.67 -18.49
C GLU A 409 2.51 -4.62 -18.04
N GLN A 410 1.36 -4.53 -18.71
CA GLN A 410 0.26 -5.46 -18.49
C GLN A 410 0.66 -6.89 -18.88
N LEU A 411 0.24 -7.88 -18.09
CA LEU A 411 0.58 -9.26 -18.42
C LEU A 411 -0.13 -9.72 -19.68
N ASN A 412 0.64 -9.95 -20.74
CA ASN A 412 0.15 -10.69 -21.90
C ASN A 412 0.12 -12.20 -21.61
N ARG A 413 -0.47 -12.98 -22.53
CA ARG A 413 -0.61 -14.43 -22.38
C ARG A 413 0.71 -15.18 -22.24
N GLU A 414 1.77 -14.72 -22.91
CA GLU A 414 3.10 -15.33 -22.81
C GLU A 414 3.67 -15.16 -21.40
N ARG A 415 3.60 -13.93 -20.86
CA ARG A 415 4.07 -13.62 -19.50
C ARG A 415 3.30 -14.38 -18.42
N ARG A 416 1.99 -14.59 -18.61
CA ARG A 416 1.18 -15.43 -17.71
C ARG A 416 1.65 -16.88 -17.68
N LEU A 417 2.01 -17.44 -18.83
CA LEU A 417 2.56 -18.80 -18.91
C LEU A 417 3.94 -18.88 -18.27
N GLU A 418 4.77 -17.85 -18.41
CA GLU A 418 6.06 -17.78 -17.70
C GLU A 418 5.88 -17.76 -16.17
N ILE A 419 4.92 -16.98 -15.66
CA ILE A 419 4.57 -16.95 -14.22
C ILE A 419 4.14 -18.34 -13.75
N LEU A 420 3.33 -19.06 -14.55
CA LEU A 420 2.92 -20.43 -14.22
C LEU A 420 4.08 -21.43 -14.22
N ALA A 421 4.98 -21.32 -15.19
CA ALA A 421 6.19 -22.15 -15.24
C ALA A 421 7.07 -21.91 -14.01
N ASP A 422 7.28 -20.66 -13.61
CA ASP A 422 8.05 -20.29 -12.42
C ASP A 422 7.40 -20.78 -11.12
N LEU A 423 6.09 -20.54 -10.95
CA LEU A 423 5.34 -20.99 -9.77
C LEU A 423 5.35 -22.51 -9.57
N SER A 424 5.44 -23.26 -10.66
CA SER A 424 5.52 -24.72 -10.63
C SER A 424 6.94 -25.27 -10.71
N GLN A 425 7.96 -24.41 -10.74
CA GLN A 425 9.36 -24.80 -10.96
C GLN A 425 9.54 -25.64 -12.25
N GLY A 426 8.68 -25.42 -13.25
CA GLY A 426 8.65 -26.16 -14.51
C GLY A 426 8.05 -27.57 -14.41
N GLU A 427 7.41 -27.94 -13.29
CA GLU A 427 6.83 -29.27 -13.09
C GLU A 427 5.42 -29.44 -13.67
N LEU A 428 4.72 -28.34 -13.98
CA LEU A 428 3.40 -28.40 -14.62
C LEU A 428 3.51 -28.80 -16.09
N ASP A 429 2.67 -29.75 -16.51
CA ASP A 429 2.52 -30.09 -17.92
C ASP A 429 2.03 -28.88 -18.74
N ASP A 430 2.66 -28.69 -19.89
CA ASP A 430 2.48 -27.57 -20.81
C ASP A 430 1.03 -27.38 -21.29
N ARG A 431 0.27 -28.48 -21.41
CA ARG A 431 -1.14 -28.43 -21.78
C ARG A 431 -1.99 -28.00 -20.58
N TYR A 432 -1.73 -28.59 -19.42
CA TYR A 432 -2.45 -28.27 -18.19
C TYR A 432 -2.22 -26.80 -17.75
N ALA A 433 -1.00 -26.28 -17.88
CA ALA A 433 -0.70 -24.87 -17.63
C ALA A 433 -1.50 -23.93 -18.54
N ARG A 434 -1.63 -24.25 -19.84
CA ARG A 434 -2.47 -23.48 -20.78
C ARG A 434 -3.96 -23.58 -20.44
N GLU A 435 -4.44 -24.73 -19.98
CA GLU A 435 -5.83 -24.92 -19.55
C GLU A 435 -6.13 -24.11 -18.28
N LEU A 436 -5.24 -24.12 -17.28
CA LEU A 436 -5.36 -23.29 -16.07
C LEU A 436 -5.35 -21.79 -16.38
N ALA A 437 -4.40 -21.33 -17.21
CA ALA A 437 -4.34 -19.93 -17.63
C ALA A 437 -5.64 -19.50 -18.31
N ALA A 438 -6.15 -20.30 -19.25
CA ALA A 438 -7.40 -19.98 -19.96
C ALA A 438 -8.62 -19.91 -19.04
N GLN A 439 -8.69 -20.75 -18.01
CA GLN A 439 -9.77 -20.70 -17.01
C GLN A 439 -9.69 -19.43 -16.16
N ALA A 440 -8.50 -19.07 -15.68
CA ALA A 440 -8.29 -17.82 -14.95
C ALA A 440 -8.59 -16.59 -15.80
N GLU A 441 -8.15 -16.58 -17.06
CA GLU A 441 -8.43 -15.51 -18.04
C GLU A 441 -9.93 -15.35 -18.28
N HIS A 442 -10.66 -16.45 -18.41
CA HIS A 442 -12.10 -16.40 -18.63
C HIS A 442 -12.85 -15.82 -17.42
N ALA A 443 -12.45 -16.22 -16.20
CA ALA A 443 -13.09 -15.78 -14.97
C ALA A 443 -12.73 -14.35 -14.55
N LEU A 444 -11.48 -13.92 -14.77
CA LEU A 444 -11.01 -12.58 -14.39
C LEU A 444 -11.15 -11.54 -15.51
N GLN A 445 -11.30 -11.97 -16.77
CA GLN A 445 -11.33 -11.09 -17.94
C GLN A 445 -10.08 -10.17 -17.95
N GLY A 446 -10.25 -8.86 -18.20
CA GLY A 446 -9.13 -7.89 -18.17
C GLY A 446 -8.43 -7.79 -16.81
N ALA A 447 -9.03 -8.28 -15.73
CA ALA A 447 -8.36 -8.33 -14.43
C ALA A 447 -7.25 -9.39 -14.37
N ALA A 448 -7.19 -10.34 -15.33
CA ALA A 448 -6.09 -11.30 -15.47
C ALA A 448 -4.76 -10.64 -15.89
N ASP A 449 -4.82 -9.40 -16.39
CA ASP A 449 -3.65 -8.61 -16.75
C ASP A 449 -2.86 -8.18 -15.50
N ASN A 450 -3.51 -8.23 -14.32
CA ASN A 450 -2.93 -7.97 -13.01
C ASN A 450 -2.23 -9.25 -12.48
N PRO A 451 -0.90 -9.23 -12.26
CA PRO A 451 -0.16 -10.40 -11.77
C PRO A 451 -0.72 -11.00 -10.48
N GLN A 452 -1.11 -10.17 -9.52
CA GLN A 452 -1.61 -10.66 -8.25
C GLN A 452 -2.94 -11.41 -8.43
N LEU A 453 -3.90 -10.80 -9.15
CA LEU A 453 -5.20 -11.42 -9.39
C LEU A 453 -5.05 -12.72 -10.17
N PHE A 454 -4.18 -12.74 -11.18
CA PHE A 454 -3.89 -13.95 -11.93
C PHE A 454 -3.34 -15.08 -11.04
N VAL A 455 -2.34 -14.80 -10.19
CA VAL A 455 -1.75 -15.80 -9.29
C VAL A 455 -2.77 -16.33 -8.27
N VAL A 456 -3.61 -15.44 -7.70
CA VAL A 456 -4.68 -15.85 -6.77
C VAL A 456 -5.74 -16.69 -7.47
N GLY A 457 -6.14 -16.30 -8.68
CA GLY A 457 -7.10 -17.03 -9.49
C GLY A 457 -6.62 -18.43 -9.85
N ILE A 458 -5.35 -18.58 -10.25
CA ILE A 458 -4.72 -19.88 -10.51
C ILE A 458 -4.71 -20.74 -9.24
N TRP A 459 -4.33 -20.17 -8.10
CA TRP A 459 -4.31 -20.91 -6.83
C TRP A 459 -5.70 -21.46 -6.47
N LEU A 460 -6.75 -20.67 -6.66
CA LEU A 460 -8.14 -21.08 -6.42
C LEU A 460 -8.59 -22.20 -7.36
N ILE A 461 -8.38 -22.03 -8.67
CA ILE A 461 -8.76 -23.03 -9.67
C ILE A 461 -8.02 -24.36 -9.41
N ALA A 462 -6.72 -24.30 -9.12
CA ALA A 462 -5.91 -25.49 -8.81
C ALA A 462 -6.40 -26.22 -7.55
N LYS A 463 -7.05 -25.50 -6.62
CA LYS A 463 -7.66 -26.03 -5.39
C LYS A 463 -9.13 -26.45 -5.57
N GLY A 464 -9.70 -26.30 -6.76
CA GLY A 464 -11.07 -26.68 -7.09
C GLY A 464 -12.13 -25.64 -6.68
N TRP A 465 -11.74 -24.38 -6.48
CA TRP A 465 -12.67 -23.28 -6.18
C TRP A 465 -13.10 -22.57 -7.46
N GLU A 466 -14.40 -22.34 -7.59
CA GLU A 466 -15.00 -21.62 -8.71
C GLU A 466 -15.27 -20.14 -8.37
N PHE A 467 -15.03 -19.26 -9.33
CA PHE A 467 -15.34 -17.83 -9.27
C PHE A 467 -15.60 -17.28 -10.68
N THR A 468 -16.28 -16.13 -10.79
CA THR A 468 -16.75 -15.55 -12.07
C THR A 468 -16.34 -14.09 -12.27
N ASP A 469 -15.76 -13.48 -11.24
CA ASP A 469 -15.38 -12.07 -11.20
C ASP A 469 -14.35 -11.84 -10.06
N PRO A 470 -13.67 -10.67 -10.03
CA PRO A 470 -12.70 -10.36 -8.99
C PRO A 470 -13.24 -10.42 -7.57
N ALA A 471 -14.42 -9.85 -7.27
CA ALA A 471 -14.99 -9.88 -5.93
C ALA A 471 -15.27 -11.32 -5.42
N SER A 472 -15.82 -12.18 -6.27
CA SER A 472 -16.03 -13.60 -5.93
C SER A 472 -14.71 -14.33 -5.76
N MET A 473 -13.67 -14.01 -6.54
CA MET A 473 -12.31 -14.55 -6.34
C MET A 473 -11.78 -14.22 -4.94
N TYR A 474 -11.83 -12.95 -4.51
CA TYR A 474 -11.40 -12.54 -3.17
C TYR A 474 -12.17 -13.27 -2.07
N ARG A 475 -13.50 -13.37 -2.20
CA ARG A 475 -14.35 -14.11 -1.26
C ARG A 475 -13.90 -15.55 -1.09
N GLN A 476 -13.70 -16.24 -2.21
CA GLN A 476 -13.31 -17.65 -2.21
C GLN A 476 -11.90 -17.84 -1.64
N TYR A 477 -10.98 -16.91 -1.92
CA TYR A 477 -9.65 -16.93 -1.32
C TYR A 477 -9.71 -16.82 0.21
N ILE A 478 -10.48 -15.86 0.73
CA ILE A 478 -10.65 -15.65 2.17
C ILE A 478 -11.29 -16.89 2.80
N HIS A 479 -12.36 -17.43 2.20
CA HIS A 479 -13.03 -18.63 2.67
C HIS A 479 -12.12 -19.87 2.65
N ALA A 480 -11.30 -20.05 1.61
CA ALA A 480 -10.34 -21.13 1.53
C ALA A 480 -9.28 -21.03 2.64
N ARG A 481 -8.74 -19.82 2.88
CA ARG A 481 -7.80 -19.57 3.98
C ARG A 481 -8.43 -19.79 5.36
N ALA A 482 -9.68 -19.37 5.53
CA ALA A 482 -10.43 -19.60 6.75
C ALA A 482 -10.63 -21.10 7.04
N GLN A 483 -10.96 -21.88 5.99
CA GLN A 483 -11.11 -23.33 6.09
C GLN A 483 -9.78 -24.01 6.44
N GLU A 484 -8.67 -23.59 5.83
CA GLU A 484 -7.32 -24.07 6.18
C GLU A 484 -6.94 -23.73 7.63
N GLY A 485 -7.39 -22.58 8.14
CA GLY A 485 -7.21 -22.15 9.54
C GLY A 485 -8.23 -22.71 10.54
N GLY A 486 -9.23 -23.49 10.11
CA GLY A 486 -10.24 -24.09 10.98
C GLY A 486 -11.37 -23.14 11.46
N TYR A 487 -11.54 -21.99 10.82
CA TYR A 487 -12.58 -21.01 11.16
C TYR A 487 -13.95 -21.43 10.61
N THR A 488 -14.98 -21.44 11.46
CA THR A 488 -16.32 -21.95 11.13
C THR A 488 -17.28 -20.89 10.59
N ASN A 489 -16.99 -19.60 10.82
CA ASN A 489 -17.83 -18.49 10.36
C ASN A 489 -17.02 -17.39 9.63
N PRO A 490 -16.40 -17.72 8.48
CA PRO A 490 -15.53 -16.80 7.75
C PRO A 490 -16.23 -15.50 7.35
N THR A 491 -17.52 -15.56 6.98
CA THR A 491 -18.24 -14.39 6.48
C THR A 491 -18.42 -13.31 7.54
N VAL A 492 -18.68 -13.67 8.81
CA VAL A 492 -18.81 -12.65 9.87
C VAL A 492 -17.43 -12.04 10.19
N LEU A 493 -16.37 -12.85 10.20
CA LEU A 493 -15.01 -12.38 10.46
C LEU A 493 -14.49 -11.48 9.34
N GLU A 494 -14.75 -11.87 8.09
CA GLU A 494 -14.51 -11.06 6.88
C GLU A 494 -15.19 -9.70 6.98
N VAL A 495 -16.48 -9.68 7.33
CA VAL A 495 -17.25 -8.44 7.50
C VAL A 495 -16.72 -7.60 8.66
N GLY A 496 -16.26 -8.21 9.75
CA GLY A 496 -15.64 -7.50 10.88
C GLY A 496 -14.33 -6.82 10.49
N LEU A 497 -13.45 -7.49 9.74
CA LEU A 497 -12.29 -6.83 9.13
C LEU A 497 -12.72 -5.73 8.17
N GLY A 498 -13.83 -5.92 7.45
CA GLY A 498 -14.43 -4.93 6.58
C GLY A 498 -14.88 -3.65 7.27
N ILE A 499 -15.46 -3.73 8.47
CA ILE A 499 -15.83 -2.55 9.24
C ILE A 499 -14.57 -1.74 9.61
N ALA A 500 -13.51 -2.42 10.09
CA ALA A 500 -12.25 -1.77 10.42
C ALA A 500 -11.60 -1.09 9.21
N PHE A 501 -11.55 -1.77 8.05
CA PHE A 501 -10.99 -1.16 6.83
C PHE A 501 -11.87 -0.08 6.22
N ALA A 502 -13.20 -0.16 6.35
CA ALA A 502 -14.08 0.93 5.92
C ALA A 502 -13.79 2.21 6.71
N ALA A 503 -13.66 2.10 8.03
CA ALA A 503 -13.31 3.24 8.89
C ALA A 503 -11.92 3.83 8.56
N LEU A 504 -10.92 2.99 8.28
CA LEU A 504 -9.61 3.46 7.80
C LEU A 504 -9.73 4.17 6.44
N ALA A 505 -10.47 3.58 5.50
CA ALA A 505 -10.65 4.12 4.15
C ALA A 505 -11.36 5.48 4.16
N ASP A 506 -12.30 5.70 5.09
CA ASP A 506 -12.98 6.99 5.27
C ASP A 506 -12.04 8.10 5.76
N THR A 507 -10.89 7.75 6.34
CA THR A 507 -9.80 8.69 6.66
C THR A 507 -8.74 8.78 5.57
N GLY A 508 -8.97 8.14 4.41
CA GLY A 508 -8.01 8.06 3.32
C GLY A 508 -6.84 7.11 3.57
N ARG A 509 -6.95 6.19 4.54
CA ARG A 509 -5.90 5.24 4.94
C ARG A 509 -6.29 3.80 4.64
N ARG A 510 -5.30 2.94 4.44
CA ARG A 510 -5.47 1.46 4.34
C ARG A 510 -4.61 0.70 5.35
N TYR A 511 -3.96 1.45 6.23
CA TYR A 511 -3.03 1.00 7.23
C TYR A 511 -3.17 1.85 8.49
N CYS A 512 -2.66 1.35 9.60
CA CYS A 512 -2.55 2.09 10.85
C CYS A 512 -1.49 1.44 11.75
N ASP A 513 -1.22 2.01 12.92
CA ASP A 513 -0.37 1.35 13.93
C ASP A 513 -1.14 0.24 14.69
N SER A 514 -0.44 -0.58 15.49
CA SER A 514 -1.08 -1.71 16.21
C SER A 514 -2.12 -1.25 17.25
N PHE A 515 -1.95 -0.06 17.84
CA PHE A 515 -2.88 0.48 18.82
C PHE A 515 -4.18 0.96 18.15
N ALA A 516 -4.04 1.72 17.08
CA ALA A 516 -5.15 2.14 16.22
C ALA A 516 -5.86 0.91 15.64
N TRP A 517 -5.14 -0.11 15.19
CA TRP A 517 -5.73 -1.35 14.69
C TRP A 517 -6.59 -2.04 15.74
N THR A 518 -6.08 -2.17 16.98
CA THR A 518 -6.84 -2.76 18.09
C THR A 518 -8.11 -1.96 18.39
N THR A 519 -8.04 -0.63 18.30
CA THR A 519 -9.20 0.26 18.45
C THR A 519 -10.24 0.00 17.36
N GLN A 520 -9.83 -0.07 16.09
CA GLN A 520 -10.72 -0.39 14.97
C GLN A 520 -11.38 -1.76 15.11
N LEU A 521 -10.64 -2.77 15.57
CA LEU A 521 -11.19 -4.10 15.83
C LEU A 521 -12.18 -4.13 16.99
N ASN A 522 -11.95 -3.34 18.05
CA ASN A 522 -12.89 -3.21 19.17
C ASN A 522 -14.22 -2.60 18.71
N GLU A 523 -14.15 -1.57 17.88
CA GLU A 523 -15.33 -0.91 17.31
C GLU A 523 -16.08 -1.86 16.36
N ALA A 524 -15.36 -2.58 15.50
CA ALA A 524 -15.94 -3.58 14.60
C ALA A 524 -16.63 -4.74 15.36
N ALA A 525 -15.97 -5.29 16.37
CA ALA A 525 -16.57 -6.35 17.21
C ALA A 525 -17.82 -5.84 17.94
N SER A 526 -17.79 -4.62 18.47
CA SER A 526 -18.94 -4.00 19.13
C SER A 526 -20.13 -3.80 18.17
N ALA A 527 -19.87 -3.37 16.93
CA ALA A 527 -20.90 -3.21 15.91
C ALA A 527 -21.53 -4.54 15.48
N LEU A 528 -20.72 -5.59 15.35
CA LEU A 528 -21.19 -6.95 15.06
C LEU A 528 -22.00 -7.54 16.22
N GLN A 529 -21.57 -7.34 17.47
CA GLN A 529 -22.31 -7.75 18.67
C GLN A 529 -23.65 -7.04 18.78
N ALA A 530 -23.71 -5.73 18.50
CA ALA A 530 -24.95 -4.97 18.44
C ALA A 530 -25.91 -5.49 17.35
N SER A 531 -25.36 -6.11 16.30
CA SER A 531 -26.10 -6.77 15.22
C SER A 531 -26.44 -8.24 15.51
N GLY A 532 -26.10 -8.76 16.69
CA GLY A 532 -26.44 -10.10 17.15
C GLY A 532 -25.43 -11.20 16.80
N HIS A 533 -24.21 -10.84 16.40
CA HIS A 533 -23.13 -11.80 16.13
C HIS A 533 -22.20 -11.95 17.35
N ASP A 534 -21.89 -13.20 17.71
CA ASP A 534 -20.94 -13.53 18.78
C ASP A 534 -19.52 -13.53 18.22
N VAL A 535 -18.89 -12.35 18.18
CA VAL A 535 -17.52 -12.14 17.70
C VAL A 535 -16.79 -11.18 18.64
N THR A 536 -15.56 -11.50 18.97
CA THR A 536 -14.68 -10.68 19.81
C THR A 536 -13.59 -10.00 18.99
N THR A 537 -12.97 -8.96 19.57
CA THR A 537 -11.76 -8.33 19.02
C THR A 537 -10.64 -9.35 18.78
N THR A 538 -10.51 -10.32 19.69
CA THR A 538 -9.52 -11.39 19.58
C THR A 538 -9.79 -12.27 18.38
N ASP A 539 -11.05 -12.66 18.13
CA ASP A 539 -11.41 -13.49 16.97
C ASP A 539 -11.07 -12.79 15.65
N LEU A 540 -11.37 -11.49 15.53
CA LEU A 540 -11.03 -10.70 14.34
C LEU A 540 -9.52 -10.57 14.15
N ARG A 541 -8.79 -10.34 15.24
CA ARG A 541 -7.32 -10.22 15.23
C ARG A 541 -6.67 -11.53 14.82
N GLU A 542 -7.06 -12.65 15.44
CA GLU A 542 -6.55 -13.99 15.15
C GLU A 542 -6.88 -14.37 13.72
N PHE A 543 -8.14 -14.20 13.28
CA PHE A 543 -8.54 -14.45 11.91
C PHE A 543 -7.67 -13.67 10.91
N GLY A 544 -7.48 -12.37 11.11
CA GLY A 544 -6.68 -11.54 10.21
C GLY A 544 -5.22 -11.98 10.09
N PHE A 545 -4.54 -12.18 11.23
CA PHE A 545 -3.10 -12.52 11.23
C PHE A 545 -2.82 -14.01 10.93
N GLU A 546 -3.60 -14.94 11.48
CA GLU A 546 -3.36 -16.39 11.32
C GLU A 546 -3.66 -16.88 9.90
N THR A 547 -4.62 -16.26 9.21
CA THR A 547 -4.89 -16.56 7.79
C THR A 547 -3.93 -15.86 6.83
N GLY A 548 -3.11 -14.92 7.32
CA GLY A 548 -2.19 -14.11 6.53
C GLY A 548 -2.88 -13.01 5.71
N LEU A 549 -4.12 -12.66 6.03
CA LEU A 549 -4.88 -11.57 5.37
C LEU A 549 -4.42 -10.19 5.84
N ILE A 550 -3.92 -10.11 7.08
CA ILE A 550 -3.37 -8.92 7.72
C ILE A 550 -1.90 -9.18 8.04
N ILE A 551 -1.05 -8.20 7.76
CA ILE A 551 0.37 -8.26 8.03
C ILE A 551 0.80 -7.06 8.87
N ARG A 552 1.80 -7.27 9.72
CA ARG A 552 2.52 -6.19 10.39
C ARG A 552 3.85 -6.01 9.67
N SER A 553 4.01 -4.84 9.04
CA SER A 553 5.24 -4.45 8.38
C SER A 553 6.23 -3.85 9.39
N SER A 554 7.43 -3.49 8.94
CA SER A 554 8.39 -2.79 9.81
C SER A 554 7.76 -1.53 10.43
N GLY A 555 8.30 -1.06 11.56
CA GLY A 555 7.87 0.20 12.21
C GLY A 555 6.39 0.27 12.61
N ASP A 556 5.84 -0.86 13.07
CA ASP A 556 4.50 -1.00 13.63
C ASP A 556 3.32 -0.73 12.66
N VAL A 557 3.52 -0.79 11.35
CA VAL A 557 2.44 -0.59 10.38
C VAL A 557 1.64 -1.87 10.20
N VAL A 558 0.37 -1.88 10.60
CA VAL A 558 -0.62 -2.93 10.35
C VAL A 558 -1.42 -2.59 9.10
N ARG A 559 -1.47 -3.53 8.16
CA ARG A 559 -2.21 -3.39 6.88
C ARG A 559 -2.69 -4.75 6.37
N ALA A 560 -3.57 -4.74 5.37
CA ALA A 560 -3.87 -5.96 4.64
C ALA A 560 -2.63 -6.49 3.90
N VAL A 561 -2.60 -7.77 3.56
CA VAL A 561 -1.51 -8.39 2.75
C VAL A 561 -1.26 -7.63 1.45
N HIS A 562 -2.31 -6.99 0.93
CA HIS A 562 -2.26 -6.05 -0.16
C HIS A 562 -3.47 -5.13 -0.11
N ASP A 563 -3.33 -3.90 -0.60
CA ASP A 563 -4.38 -2.90 -0.47
C ASP A 563 -5.71 -3.24 -1.13
N SER A 564 -5.70 -4.05 -2.20
CA SER A 564 -6.94 -4.51 -2.82
C SER A 564 -7.76 -5.42 -1.88
N PHE A 565 -7.13 -6.10 -0.93
CA PHE A 565 -7.86 -6.78 0.15
C PHE A 565 -8.52 -5.78 1.09
N ALA A 566 -7.85 -4.69 1.45
CA ALA A 566 -8.46 -3.63 2.28
C ALA A 566 -9.69 -3.03 1.57
N ASP A 567 -9.55 -2.72 0.28
CA ASP A 567 -10.66 -2.21 -0.56
C ASP A 567 -11.80 -3.23 -0.68
N TYR A 568 -11.48 -4.52 -0.82
CA TYR A 568 -12.46 -5.61 -0.85
C TYR A 568 -13.18 -5.78 0.49
N PHE A 569 -12.46 -5.80 1.62
CA PHE A 569 -13.06 -5.94 2.95
C PHE A 569 -14.02 -4.79 3.23
N ALA A 570 -13.60 -3.54 2.97
CA ALA A 570 -14.46 -2.38 3.12
C ALA A 570 -15.74 -2.50 2.26
N ALA A 571 -15.59 -2.92 0.99
CA ALA A 571 -16.73 -3.17 0.11
C ALA A 571 -17.67 -4.27 0.63
N ALA A 572 -17.14 -5.35 1.21
CA ALA A 572 -17.93 -6.42 1.80
C ALA A 572 -18.78 -5.93 2.99
N ALA A 573 -18.24 -5.04 3.83
CA ALA A 573 -18.98 -4.42 4.93
C ALA A 573 -20.12 -3.51 4.42
N HIS A 574 -19.85 -2.69 3.38
CA HIS A 574 -20.87 -1.86 2.74
C HIS A 574 -21.96 -2.70 2.07
N ALA A 575 -21.58 -3.76 1.36
CA ALA A 575 -22.52 -4.67 0.68
C ALA A 575 -23.48 -5.37 1.65
N ARG A 576 -23.06 -5.57 2.91
CA ARG A 576 -23.89 -6.13 3.99
C ARG A 576 -24.63 -5.08 4.81
N ALA A 577 -24.50 -3.81 4.47
CA ALA A 577 -25.09 -2.67 5.19
C ALA A 577 -24.73 -2.60 6.69
N VAL A 578 -23.58 -3.15 7.08
CA VAL A 578 -23.05 -3.03 8.45
C VAL A 578 -22.14 -1.82 8.62
N SER A 579 -21.68 -1.23 7.51
CA SER A 579 -20.96 0.04 7.47
C SER A 579 -21.58 0.94 6.39
N PRO A 580 -22.02 2.16 6.71
CA PRO A 580 -22.56 3.07 5.72
C PRO A 580 -21.47 3.56 4.75
N LEU A 581 -21.84 3.90 3.52
CA LEU A 581 -20.94 4.64 2.64
C LEU A 581 -20.72 6.05 3.18
N PRO A 582 -19.51 6.63 3.01
CA PRO A 582 -19.28 8.03 3.32
C PRO A 582 -20.21 8.94 2.50
N GLU A 583 -20.41 10.17 2.98
CA GLU A 583 -21.29 11.14 2.30
C GLU A 583 -20.73 11.54 0.92
N GLN A 584 -19.41 11.66 0.81
CA GLN A 584 -18.67 11.96 -0.41
C GLN A 584 -17.66 10.86 -0.70
N LEU A 585 -17.55 10.46 -1.95
CA LEU A 585 -16.52 9.53 -2.42
C LEU A 585 -15.27 10.31 -2.84
N HIS A 586 -14.11 9.74 -2.57
CA HIS A 586 -12.82 10.29 -2.99
C HIS A 586 -12.24 9.48 -4.16
N PRO A 587 -11.29 10.02 -4.95
CA PRO A 587 -10.64 9.25 -6.04
C PRO A 587 -10.01 7.93 -5.59
N THR A 588 -9.51 7.88 -4.35
CA THR A 588 -9.04 6.66 -3.68
C THR A 588 -10.13 5.61 -3.49
N ASP A 589 -11.39 6.02 -3.67
CA ASP A 589 -12.68 5.33 -3.70
C ASP A 589 -12.77 4.15 -4.65
N THR A 590 -12.11 4.32 -5.79
CA THR A 590 -12.45 3.64 -7.03
C THR A 590 -12.46 2.12 -6.88
N ALA A 591 -11.45 1.55 -6.22
CA ALA A 591 -11.34 0.10 -6.02
C ALA A 591 -12.43 -0.46 -5.10
N ARG A 592 -12.68 0.18 -3.94
CA ARG A 592 -13.72 -0.30 -3.00
C ARG A 592 -15.11 -0.22 -3.64
N ILE A 593 -15.37 0.82 -4.42
CA ILE A 593 -16.67 0.98 -5.10
C ILE A 593 -16.84 -0.03 -6.24
N ARG A 594 -15.78 -0.35 -7.00
CA ARG A 594 -15.82 -1.46 -7.98
C ARG A 594 -16.22 -2.77 -7.31
N PHE A 595 -15.58 -3.14 -6.20
CA PHE A 595 -15.95 -4.34 -5.45
C PHE A 595 -17.37 -4.29 -4.90
N LEU A 596 -17.82 -3.13 -4.40
CA LEU A 596 -19.18 -2.98 -3.87
C LEU A 596 -20.22 -3.25 -4.97
N VAL A 597 -20.01 -2.68 -6.16
CA VAL A 597 -20.90 -2.88 -7.30
C VAL A 597 -20.91 -4.35 -7.75
N GLU A 598 -19.77 -5.06 -7.70
CA GLU A 598 -19.71 -6.49 -7.98
C GLU A 598 -20.42 -7.34 -6.91
N LEU A 599 -20.33 -6.95 -5.63
CA LEU A 599 -20.90 -7.71 -4.51
C LEU A 599 -22.41 -7.51 -4.32
N ALA A 600 -22.90 -6.28 -4.52
CA ALA A 600 -24.27 -5.88 -4.19
C ALA A 600 -25.06 -5.24 -5.35
N GLY A 601 -24.43 -5.02 -6.51
CA GLY A 601 -25.03 -4.27 -7.62
C GLY A 601 -25.05 -2.76 -7.38
N VAL A 602 -25.81 -2.05 -8.21
CA VAL A 602 -25.95 -0.58 -8.14
C VAL A 602 -27.30 -0.22 -7.55
N THR A 603 -27.29 0.59 -6.49
CA THR A 603 -28.50 1.19 -5.90
C THR A 603 -28.65 2.65 -6.34
N ASP A 604 -29.85 3.23 -6.24
CA ASP A 604 -30.11 4.64 -6.59
C ASP A 604 -29.20 5.63 -5.84
N ARG A 605 -28.93 5.35 -4.56
CA ARG A 605 -28.01 6.18 -3.77
C ARG A 605 -26.57 6.05 -4.28
N LEU A 606 -26.12 4.82 -4.55
CA LEU A 606 -24.77 4.56 -5.03
C LEU A 606 -24.56 5.14 -6.43
N SER A 607 -25.54 5.03 -7.34
CA SER A 607 -25.45 5.60 -8.69
C SER A 607 -25.31 7.13 -8.65
N ALA A 608 -26.07 7.80 -7.78
CA ALA A 608 -25.96 9.25 -7.57
C ALA A 608 -24.58 9.66 -7.05
N GLN A 609 -24.04 8.94 -6.05
CA GLN A 609 -22.70 9.22 -5.51
C GLN A 609 -21.60 8.97 -6.55
N ILE A 610 -21.65 7.85 -7.29
CA ILE A 610 -20.67 7.57 -8.35
C ILE A 610 -20.73 8.65 -9.45
N ALA A 611 -21.91 9.05 -9.91
CA ALA A 611 -22.04 10.05 -10.97
C ALA A 611 -21.55 11.45 -10.55
N SER A 612 -21.74 11.82 -9.28
CA SER A 612 -21.26 13.09 -8.72
C SER A 612 -19.75 13.09 -8.48
N ASP A 613 -19.26 12.08 -7.77
CA ASP A 613 -17.94 12.13 -7.14
C ASP A 613 -16.88 11.36 -7.94
N LEU A 614 -17.28 10.28 -8.64
CA LEU A 614 -16.41 9.39 -9.42
C LEU A 614 -16.96 9.14 -10.84
N PRO A 615 -17.20 10.18 -11.65
CA PRO A 615 -17.92 10.04 -12.92
C PRO A 615 -17.23 9.12 -13.94
N PHE A 616 -15.91 8.98 -13.90
CA PHE A 616 -15.18 8.04 -14.78
C PHE A 616 -15.34 6.57 -14.37
N LEU A 617 -15.90 6.27 -13.19
CA LEU A 617 -16.27 4.93 -12.77
C LEU A 617 -17.67 4.52 -13.27
N VAL A 618 -18.52 5.49 -13.66
CA VAL A 618 -19.88 5.25 -14.15
C VAL A 618 -19.96 4.18 -15.24
N PRO A 619 -19.09 4.18 -16.28
CA PRO A 619 -19.17 3.17 -17.35
C PRO A 619 -19.02 1.73 -16.86
N ALA A 620 -18.14 1.50 -15.87
CA ALA A 620 -17.95 0.16 -15.30
C ALA A 620 -19.10 -0.20 -14.35
N ALA A 621 -19.59 0.75 -13.56
CA ALA A 621 -20.69 0.52 -12.63
C ALA A 621 -22.01 0.22 -13.37
N ALA A 622 -22.29 0.95 -14.45
CA ALA A 622 -23.50 0.80 -15.27
C ALA A 622 -23.69 -0.61 -15.86
N GLU A 623 -22.61 -1.36 -16.08
CA GLU A 623 -22.69 -2.73 -16.62
C GLU A 623 -23.20 -3.75 -15.61
N ARG A 624 -23.22 -3.39 -14.33
CA ARG A 624 -23.70 -4.22 -13.22
C ARG A 624 -25.06 -3.75 -12.71
N GLU A 625 -25.66 -2.75 -13.34
CA GLU A 625 -27.03 -2.33 -13.07
C GLU A 625 -28.01 -3.18 -13.91
N ASP A 626 -28.89 -3.91 -13.24
CA ASP A 626 -29.90 -4.76 -13.87
C ASP A 626 -31.29 -4.47 -13.30
N LEU A 627 -31.78 -3.26 -13.59
CA LEU A 627 -33.11 -2.81 -13.19
C LEU A 627 -34.07 -2.87 -14.39
N ARG A 628 -35.36 -3.07 -14.11
CA ARG A 628 -36.43 -2.97 -15.12
C ARG A 628 -36.99 -1.56 -15.20
N PRO A 629 -37.33 -1.05 -16.41
CA PRO A 629 -37.86 0.29 -16.57
C PRO A 629 -39.09 0.56 -15.70
N ASP A 630 -39.07 1.68 -14.97
CA ASP A 630 -40.20 2.21 -14.23
C ASP A 630 -40.25 3.75 -14.34
N GLU A 631 -41.36 4.36 -13.92
CA GLU A 631 -41.60 5.81 -14.06
C GLU A 631 -40.56 6.68 -13.34
N SER A 632 -39.95 6.17 -12.26
CA SER A 632 -38.93 6.91 -11.50
C SER A 632 -37.62 7.07 -12.27
N TRP A 633 -37.37 6.20 -13.27
CA TRP A 633 -36.15 6.25 -14.08
C TRP A 633 -35.95 7.59 -14.76
N CYS A 634 -37.04 8.25 -15.18
CA CYS A 634 -36.92 9.55 -15.86
C CYS A 634 -36.25 10.58 -14.94
N ALA A 635 -36.77 10.74 -13.72
CA ALA A 635 -36.23 11.68 -12.75
C ALA A 635 -34.81 11.29 -12.30
N THR A 636 -34.57 10.00 -12.05
CA THR A 636 -33.24 9.51 -11.65
C THR A 636 -32.21 9.73 -12.76
N THR A 637 -32.53 9.40 -14.02
CA THR A 637 -31.65 9.63 -15.17
C THR A 637 -31.36 11.12 -15.36
N GLU A 638 -32.34 12.01 -15.18
CA GLU A 638 -32.12 13.47 -15.27
C GLU A 638 -31.09 13.95 -14.24
N VAL A 639 -31.18 13.49 -12.99
CA VAL A 639 -30.22 13.82 -11.93
C VAL A 639 -28.82 13.28 -12.24
N LEU A 640 -28.73 12.04 -12.71
CA LEU A 640 -27.45 11.42 -13.07
C LEU A 640 -26.81 12.12 -14.27
N VAL A 641 -27.59 12.45 -15.30
CA VAL A 641 -27.10 13.20 -16.46
C VAL A 641 -26.62 14.57 -16.02
N ALA A 642 -27.36 15.29 -15.17
CA ALA A 642 -26.92 16.58 -14.66
C ALA A 642 -25.58 16.52 -13.92
N SER A 643 -25.31 15.42 -13.19
CA SER A 643 -24.03 15.19 -12.50
C SER A 643 -22.87 14.91 -13.46
N LEU A 644 -23.16 14.26 -14.60
CA LEU A 644 -22.18 13.98 -15.66
C LEU A 644 -22.02 15.13 -16.66
N TRP A 645 -22.93 16.11 -16.65
CA TRP A 645 -22.98 17.16 -17.66
C TRP A 645 -22.06 18.34 -17.28
N PRO A 646 -21.29 18.88 -18.24
CA PRO A 646 -20.47 20.05 -17.99
C PRO A 646 -21.31 21.27 -17.57
N THR A 647 -20.88 21.96 -16.50
CA THR A 647 -21.60 23.12 -15.93
C THR A 647 -21.87 24.25 -16.94
N ALA A 648 -21.03 24.38 -17.96
CA ALA A 648 -21.13 25.44 -18.97
C ALA A 648 -22.15 25.14 -20.09
N VAL A 649 -22.80 23.98 -20.08
CA VAL A 649 -23.67 23.52 -21.17
C VAL A 649 -25.04 23.16 -20.63
N GLU A 650 -26.09 23.53 -21.37
CA GLU A 650 -27.46 23.16 -21.01
C GLU A 650 -27.63 21.63 -21.06
N PRO A 651 -28.23 21.00 -20.03
CA PRO A 651 -28.55 19.59 -20.04
C PRO A 651 -29.49 19.22 -21.19
N PRO A 652 -29.43 17.98 -21.71
CA PRO A 652 -30.27 17.58 -22.82
C PRO A 652 -31.71 17.34 -22.34
N ARG A 653 -32.68 17.44 -23.26
CA ARG A 653 -34.07 17.04 -22.96
C ARG A 653 -34.19 15.53 -23.06
N ILE A 654 -34.77 14.88 -22.05
CA ILE A 654 -34.87 13.42 -21.98
C ILE A 654 -36.34 13.01 -21.92
N ALA A 655 -36.74 12.08 -22.79
CA ALA A 655 -38.07 11.49 -22.81
C ALA A 655 -38.00 9.97 -22.76
N PHE A 656 -38.76 9.37 -21.84
CA PHE A 656 -39.00 7.93 -21.77
C PHE A 656 -40.37 7.62 -22.35
N TRP A 657 -40.45 6.66 -23.24
CA TRP A 657 -41.70 6.28 -23.90
C TRP A 657 -41.69 4.80 -24.28
N GLN A 658 -42.86 4.25 -24.59
CA GLN A 658 -43.01 2.84 -24.89
C GLN A 658 -43.33 2.64 -26.37
N ALA A 659 -42.53 1.78 -27.03
CA ALA A 659 -42.74 1.30 -28.39
C ALA A 659 -43.11 -0.19 -28.32
N SER A 660 -44.39 -0.52 -28.42
CA SER A 660 -44.87 -1.89 -28.21
C SER A 660 -44.51 -2.43 -26.82
N ASP A 661 -43.67 -3.46 -26.71
CA ASP A 661 -43.23 -4.07 -25.45
C ASP A 661 -41.90 -3.50 -24.91
N ARG A 662 -41.30 -2.52 -25.60
CA ARG A 662 -39.99 -1.96 -25.25
C ARG A 662 -40.09 -0.53 -24.75
N HIS A 663 -39.31 -0.21 -23.74
CA HIS A 663 -39.12 1.16 -23.30
C HIS A 663 -37.96 1.79 -24.06
N MET A 664 -38.18 3.00 -24.55
CA MET A 664 -37.26 3.77 -25.38
C MET A 664 -36.92 5.08 -24.67
N VAL A 665 -35.70 5.55 -24.88
CA VAL A 665 -35.23 6.86 -24.46
C VAL A 665 -34.95 7.68 -25.70
N THR A 666 -35.47 8.91 -25.74
CA THR A 666 -35.16 9.91 -26.75
C THR A 666 -34.48 11.11 -26.09
N VAL A 667 -33.35 11.54 -26.67
CA VAL A 667 -32.52 12.65 -26.17
C VAL A 667 -32.57 13.79 -27.18
N ASP A 668 -32.83 15.01 -26.69
CA ASP A 668 -33.01 16.25 -27.45
C ASP A 668 -34.18 16.21 -28.47
N GLY A 669 -35.20 15.41 -28.14
CA GLY A 669 -36.49 15.40 -28.84
C GLY A 669 -37.36 16.63 -28.55
N ASP A 670 -38.56 16.65 -29.14
CA ASP A 670 -39.50 17.76 -28.99
C ASP A 670 -40.26 17.75 -27.65
N VAL A 671 -40.14 16.66 -26.90
CA VAL A 671 -40.85 16.36 -25.66
C VAL A 671 -39.88 15.88 -24.58
N ALA A 672 -40.31 15.92 -23.31
CA ALA A 672 -39.54 15.45 -22.16
C ALA A 672 -40.47 14.74 -21.15
N GLY A 673 -39.91 13.89 -20.29
CA GLY A 673 -40.63 13.17 -19.24
C GLY A 673 -41.00 11.72 -19.58
N TRP A 674 -41.77 11.08 -18.71
CA TRP A 674 -42.31 9.73 -18.92
C TRP A 674 -43.66 9.79 -19.65
N LEU A 675 -43.72 9.33 -20.90
CA LEU A 675 -44.82 9.62 -21.83
C LEU A 675 -45.76 8.45 -22.11
N GLY A 676 -45.42 7.23 -21.66
CA GLY A 676 -46.15 6.01 -22.00
C GLY A 676 -46.05 5.65 -23.50
N GLU A 677 -47.08 5.02 -24.06
CA GLU A 677 -47.08 4.57 -25.46
C GLU A 677 -47.05 5.75 -26.45
N ARG A 678 -46.05 5.76 -27.34
CA ARG A 678 -45.82 6.81 -28.35
C ARG A 678 -45.17 6.22 -29.60
N THR A 679 -45.08 7.03 -30.66
CA THR A 679 -44.34 6.73 -31.90
C THR A 679 -43.11 7.64 -32.04
N LEU A 680 -42.10 7.19 -32.81
CA LEU A 680 -40.85 7.95 -33.02
C LEU A 680 -41.09 9.37 -33.58
N THR A 681 -42.11 9.53 -34.41
CA THR A 681 -42.50 10.84 -34.98
C THR A 681 -43.10 11.79 -33.96
N GLU A 682 -43.72 11.27 -32.89
CA GLU A 682 -44.33 12.09 -31.81
C GLU A 682 -43.28 12.59 -30.81
N VAL A 683 -42.14 11.90 -30.70
CA VAL A 683 -41.04 12.27 -29.79
C VAL A 683 -39.91 13.04 -30.47
N GLY A 684 -39.77 12.92 -31.79
CA GLY A 684 -38.83 13.68 -32.63
C GLY A 684 -37.94 12.78 -33.49
N ALA A 685 -38.20 12.71 -34.80
CA ALA A 685 -37.52 11.78 -35.71
C ALA A 685 -36.03 12.06 -35.95
N GLY A 686 -35.53 13.26 -35.61
CA GLY A 686 -34.12 13.64 -35.71
C GLY A 686 -33.32 13.46 -34.42
N ALA A 687 -33.97 13.05 -33.33
CA ALA A 687 -33.38 12.92 -32.01
C ALA A 687 -32.72 11.54 -31.79
N LEU A 688 -31.70 11.49 -30.93
CA LEU A 688 -31.04 10.23 -30.58
C LEU A 688 -32.03 9.37 -29.79
N THR A 689 -32.36 8.19 -30.32
CA THR A 689 -33.30 7.25 -29.70
C THR A 689 -32.68 5.87 -29.54
N PHE A 690 -32.78 5.28 -28.35
CA PHE A 690 -32.29 3.93 -28.05
C PHE A 690 -33.13 3.23 -26.97
N GLU A 691 -32.97 1.92 -26.83
CA GLU A 691 -33.74 1.12 -25.84
C GLU A 691 -33.26 1.38 -24.40
N ALA A 692 -34.21 1.59 -23.50
CA ALA A 692 -33.99 1.77 -22.07
C ALA A 692 -33.73 0.40 -21.41
N THR A 693 -32.45 0.03 -21.29
CA THR A 693 -32.03 -1.24 -20.68
C THR A 693 -31.00 -1.02 -19.59
N GLY A 694 -30.99 -1.88 -18.56
CA GLY A 694 -29.95 -1.92 -17.53
C GLY A 694 -29.94 -0.74 -16.57
N GLY A 695 -31.09 -0.10 -16.31
CA GLY A 695 -31.26 0.92 -15.28
C GLY A 695 -30.94 2.38 -15.66
N PRO A 696 -31.28 3.35 -14.76
CA PRO A 696 -31.08 4.78 -14.99
C PRO A 696 -29.61 5.20 -15.19
N LEU A 697 -28.66 4.55 -14.51
CA LEU A 697 -27.23 4.86 -14.64
C LEU A 697 -26.71 4.40 -16.00
N ASN A 698 -27.12 3.23 -16.49
CA ASN A 698 -26.76 2.80 -17.83
C ASN A 698 -27.34 3.71 -18.92
N VAL A 699 -28.59 4.18 -18.75
CA VAL A 699 -29.16 5.18 -19.66
C VAL A 699 -28.34 6.47 -19.63
N ALA A 700 -28.05 7.03 -18.45
CA ALA A 700 -27.23 8.23 -18.33
C ALA A 700 -25.83 8.07 -18.95
N THR A 701 -25.21 6.91 -18.76
CA THR A 701 -23.91 6.54 -19.36
C THR A 701 -23.98 6.57 -20.88
N LYS A 702 -25.02 6.01 -21.50
CA LYS A 702 -25.22 6.03 -22.96
C LYS A 702 -25.41 7.46 -23.48
N ILE A 703 -26.18 8.29 -22.77
CA ILE A 703 -26.39 9.70 -23.12
C ILE A 703 -25.03 10.44 -23.09
N TRP A 704 -24.28 10.28 -22.00
CA TRP A 704 -22.97 10.90 -21.83
C TRP A 704 -21.96 10.43 -22.88
N ARG A 705 -21.85 9.12 -23.12
CA ARG A 705 -20.97 8.54 -24.16
C ARG A 705 -21.26 9.11 -25.54
N ASN A 706 -22.52 9.21 -25.91
CA ASN A 706 -22.91 9.73 -27.21
C ASN A 706 -22.58 11.21 -27.36
N ARG A 707 -22.74 12.01 -26.30
CA ARG A 707 -22.26 13.40 -26.27
C ARG A 707 -20.75 13.46 -26.48
N LEU A 708 -19.97 12.71 -25.70
CA LEU A 708 -18.51 12.69 -25.81
C LEU A 708 -18.07 12.33 -27.22
N ARG A 709 -18.66 11.28 -27.81
CA ARG A 709 -18.41 10.91 -29.21
C ARG A 709 -18.76 12.02 -30.18
N ALA A 710 -19.90 12.69 -30.02
CA ALA A 710 -20.30 13.79 -30.89
C ALA A 710 -19.34 15.00 -30.81
N GLN A 711 -18.81 15.30 -29.62
CA GLN A 711 -17.85 16.39 -29.43
C GLN A 711 -16.44 16.04 -29.89
N LEU A 712 -16.07 14.76 -29.84
CA LEU A 712 -14.76 14.26 -30.23
C LEU A 712 -14.70 13.75 -31.69
N ASP A 713 -15.85 13.62 -32.37
CA ASP A 713 -15.94 13.25 -33.79
C ASP A 713 -15.57 14.42 -34.70
N TYR A 714 -14.27 14.67 -34.82
CA TYR A 714 -13.73 15.59 -35.83
C TYR A 714 -13.43 14.83 -37.12
N ARG A 715 -14.32 14.96 -38.11
CA ARG A 715 -14.06 14.47 -39.47
C ARG A 715 -12.89 15.20 -40.08
N ARG A 716 -11.92 14.43 -40.56
CA ARG A 716 -10.72 14.92 -41.27
C ARG A 716 -11.14 15.78 -42.47
N ARG A 717 -11.04 17.10 -42.34
CA ARG A 717 -11.01 18.04 -43.46
C ARG A 717 -9.56 18.49 -43.64
N VAL A 718 -9.05 18.44 -44.86
CA VAL A 718 -7.69 18.88 -45.17
C VAL A 718 -7.70 19.74 -46.42
N THR A 719 -7.13 20.94 -46.29
CA THR A 719 -5.98 21.40 -47.09
C THR A 719 -5.44 22.68 -46.45
N ALA A 720 -4.57 22.54 -45.45
CA ALA A 720 -3.68 23.65 -45.10
C ALA A 720 -2.70 23.87 -46.27
N PRO A 721 -2.37 25.11 -46.65
CA PRO A 721 -1.40 25.39 -47.71
C PRO A 721 -0.03 24.77 -47.36
N ALA A 722 0.69 24.25 -48.35
CA ALA A 722 2.03 23.72 -48.12
C ALA A 722 3.01 24.87 -47.82
N PRO A 723 3.88 24.76 -46.79
CA PRO A 723 4.92 25.74 -46.57
C PRO A 723 5.90 25.73 -47.75
N SER A 724 6.26 26.91 -48.24
CA SER A 724 7.19 27.06 -49.37
C SER A 724 8.59 27.50 -48.93
N THR A 725 8.75 27.96 -47.69
CA THR A 725 10.03 28.40 -47.10
C THR A 725 10.21 27.87 -45.69
N HIS A 726 11.46 27.84 -45.20
CA HIS A 726 11.78 27.44 -43.83
C HIS A 726 11.07 28.32 -42.78
N GLU A 727 11.07 29.65 -42.98
CA GLU A 727 10.37 30.59 -42.10
C GLU A 727 8.86 30.35 -42.05
N GLN A 728 8.25 29.98 -43.19
CA GLN A 728 6.84 29.58 -43.24
C GLN A 728 6.60 28.27 -42.47
N THR A 729 7.50 27.29 -42.59
CA THR A 729 7.44 26.05 -41.80
C THR A 729 7.46 26.34 -40.30
N VAL A 730 8.41 27.15 -39.84
CA VAL A 730 8.51 27.57 -38.44
C VAL A 730 7.22 28.24 -37.98
N THR A 731 6.75 29.24 -38.73
CA THR A 731 5.52 29.98 -38.40
C THR A 731 4.29 29.06 -38.31
N MET A 732 4.14 28.14 -39.26
CA MET A 732 3.02 27.20 -39.29
C MET A 732 3.06 26.19 -38.13
N LEU A 733 4.25 25.71 -37.73
CA LEU A 733 4.41 24.81 -36.59
C LEU A 733 4.17 25.51 -35.26
N VAL A 734 4.62 26.76 -35.09
CA VAL A 734 4.28 27.60 -33.92
C VAL A 734 2.76 27.76 -33.82
N ALA A 735 2.12 28.19 -34.92
CA ALA A 735 0.67 28.37 -34.96
C ALA A 735 -0.10 27.07 -34.69
N PHE A 736 0.40 25.93 -35.20
CA PHE A 736 -0.17 24.61 -34.90
C PHE A 736 -0.07 24.27 -33.41
N SER A 737 1.09 24.49 -32.79
CA SER A 737 1.32 24.23 -31.36
C SER A 737 0.37 25.05 -30.47
N ASP A 738 0.21 26.33 -30.77
CA ASP A 738 -0.65 27.24 -30.02
C ASP A 738 -2.13 26.87 -30.19
N ALA A 739 -2.54 26.62 -31.44
CA ALA A 739 -3.91 26.21 -31.74
C ALA A 739 -4.26 24.86 -31.10
N LEU A 740 -3.31 23.91 -31.04
CA LEU A 740 -3.51 22.62 -30.39
C LEU A 740 -3.74 22.79 -28.88
N SER A 741 -2.92 23.61 -28.21
CA SER A 741 -3.05 23.84 -26.77
C SER A 741 -4.38 24.52 -26.42
N ILE A 742 -4.79 25.52 -27.22
CA ILE A 742 -6.09 26.19 -27.07
C ILE A 742 -7.23 25.20 -27.29
N ALA A 743 -7.24 24.50 -28.43
CA ALA A 743 -8.29 23.54 -28.77
C ALA A 743 -8.42 22.42 -27.72
N THR A 744 -7.31 21.95 -27.16
CA THR A 744 -7.31 20.94 -26.09
C THR A 744 -7.98 21.48 -24.83
N ARG A 745 -7.62 22.68 -24.37
CA ARG A 745 -8.22 23.30 -23.17
C ARG A 745 -9.70 23.59 -23.36
N GLU A 746 -10.10 24.09 -24.53
CA GLU A 746 -11.50 24.33 -24.87
C GLU A 746 -12.31 23.03 -24.88
N LEU A 747 -11.80 21.98 -25.51
CA LEU A 747 -12.45 20.66 -25.53
C LEU A 747 -12.62 20.11 -24.11
N VAL A 748 -11.56 20.13 -23.29
CA VAL A 748 -11.63 19.69 -21.89
C VAL A 748 -12.71 20.47 -21.14
N GLN A 749 -12.80 21.79 -21.30
CA GLN A 749 -13.84 22.59 -20.68
C GLN A 749 -15.27 22.20 -21.13
N GLN A 750 -15.44 21.78 -22.39
CA GLN A 750 -16.74 21.43 -22.98
C GLN A 750 -17.23 20.02 -22.66
N ILE A 751 -16.34 19.13 -22.18
CA ILE A 751 -16.68 17.72 -21.94
C ILE A 751 -16.59 17.29 -20.47
N THR A 752 -15.88 18.05 -19.63
CA THR A 752 -15.53 17.58 -18.29
C THR A 752 -16.71 17.72 -17.32
N PRO A 753 -17.05 16.68 -16.55
CA PRO A 753 -18.02 16.76 -15.47
C PRO A 753 -17.61 17.81 -14.40
N PRO A 754 -18.57 18.31 -13.60
CA PRO A 754 -18.28 19.25 -12.51
C PRO A 754 -17.21 18.68 -11.56
N GLY A 755 -16.25 19.52 -11.15
CA GLY A 755 -15.20 19.13 -10.21
C GLY A 755 -14.06 18.26 -10.77
N GLN A 756 -14.14 17.80 -12.03
CA GLN A 756 -13.15 16.87 -12.60
C GLN A 756 -12.15 17.51 -13.57
N HIS A 757 -12.16 18.84 -13.69
CA HIS A 757 -11.34 19.57 -14.68
C HIS A 757 -9.84 19.26 -14.55
N ASP A 758 -9.32 19.29 -13.33
CA ASP A 758 -7.90 19.04 -13.06
C ASP A 758 -7.52 17.57 -13.32
N SER A 759 -8.42 16.62 -13.03
CA SER A 759 -8.21 15.19 -13.31
C SER A 759 -8.09 14.92 -14.81
N VAL A 760 -8.97 15.53 -15.62
CA VAL A 760 -8.92 15.38 -17.09
C VAL A 760 -7.69 16.07 -17.68
N LEU A 761 -7.33 17.26 -17.21
CA LEU A 761 -6.09 17.93 -17.64
C LEU A 761 -4.85 17.14 -17.25
N GLY A 762 -4.83 16.53 -16.06
CA GLY A 762 -3.75 15.66 -15.60
C GLY A 762 -3.57 14.45 -16.51
N ALA A 763 -4.67 13.77 -16.88
CA ALA A 763 -4.65 12.63 -17.79
C ALA A 763 -4.28 13.02 -19.24
N VAL A 764 -4.71 14.19 -19.71
CA VAL A 764 -4.29 14.74 -21.01
C VAL A 764 -2.78 15.01 -21.05
N GLY A 765 -2.21 15.39 -19.91
CA GLY A 765 -0.81 15.74 -19.79
C GLY A 765 -0.44 17.02 -20.55
N PRO A 766 0.83 17.16 -20.98
CA PRO A 766 1.30 18.39 -21.61
C PRO A 766 0.64 18.60 -22.98
N CYS A 767 -0.12 19.70 -23.12
CA CYS A 767 -0.98 19.94 -24.29
C CYS A 767 -0.35 20.82 -25.39
N ARG A 768 0.92 21.23 -25.23
CA ARG A 768 1.65 22.04 -26.22
C ARG A 768 2.80 21.24 -26.80
N ILE A 769 3.09 21.44 -28.09
CA ILE A 769 4.19 20.72 -28.77
C ILE A 769 5.35 21.68 -29.04
N GLN A 770 6.54 21.28 -28.66
CA GLN A 770 7.78 21.93 -29.09
C GLN A 770 8.43 21.09 -30.20
N PHE A 771 8.90 21.76 -31.24
CA PHE A 771 9.51 21.14 -32.41
C PHE A 771 10.99 21.48 -32.49
N ALA A 772 11.81 20.58 -33.02
CA ALA A 772 13.16 20.87 -33.49
C ALA A 772 13.29 20.50 -34.96
N LEU A 773 13.63 21.48 -35.79
CA LEU A 773 13.85 21.30 -37.21
C LEU A 773 15.31 20.93 -37.47
N ASP A 774 15.52 19.95 -38.35
CA ASP A 774 16.85 19.55 -38.80
C ASP A 774 17.47 20.67 -39.68
N PRO A 775 18.61 21.27 -39.29
CA PRO A 775 19.24 22.35 -40.05
C PRO A 775 19.97 21.83 -41.29
N ASP A 776 20.40 20.57 -41.33
CA ASP A 776 21.29 20.04 -42.38
C ASP A 776 20.55 19.42 -43.58
N ASN A 777 19.22 19.41 -43.56
CA ASN A 777 18.38 18.90 -44.64
C ASN A 777 17.85 20.04 -45.54
N ASP A 778 18.54 20.30 -46.65
CA ASP A 778 18.01 21.14 -47.73
C ASP A 778 17.02 20.32 -48.57
N VAL A 779 15.74 20.35 -48.15
CA VAL A 779 14.64 19.62 -48.80
C VAL A 779 13.91 20.51 -49.80
N ALA A 780 13.67 19.96 -51.01
CA ALA A 780 12.92 20.62 -52.08
C ALA A 780 11.44 20.86 -51.73
N ASP A 781 10.86 20.00 -50.88
CA ASP A 781 9.53 20.18 -50.31
C ASP A 781 9.63 20.29 -48.78
N GLN A 782 9.20 21.42 -48.23
CA GLN A 782 9.23 21.66 -46.79
C GLN A 782 8.32 20.70 -46.02
N ARG A 783 7.32 20.07 -46.65
CA ARG A 783 6.49 19.02 -46.02
C ARG A 783 7.31 17.78 -45.68
N GLU A 784 8.35 17.49 -46.44
CA GLU A 784 9.22 16.33 -46.21
C GLU A 784 10.31 16.57 -45.18
N ARG A 785 10.47 17.83 -44.70
CA ARG A 785 11.47 18.17 -43.69
C ARG A 785 11.27 17.33 -42.43
N GLY A 786 12.37 16.73 -41.97
CA GLY A 786 12.41 16.02 -40.69
C GLY A 786 12.22 16.97 -39.52
N VAL A 787 11.40 16.57 -38.57
CA VAL A 787 11.14 17.32 -37.34
C VAL A 787 11.14 16.36 -36.16
N ARG A 788 11.88 16.71 -35.11
CA ARG A 788 11.73 16.10 -33.78
C ARG A 788 10.72 16.90 -32.99
N TYR A 789 9.97 16.25 -32.12
CA TYR A 789 8.97 16.95 -31.32
C TYR A 789 8.89 16.38 -29.90
N ARG A 790 8.45 17.23 -28.97
CA ARG A 790 8.16 16.86 -27.59
C ARG A 790 6.94 17.60 -27.06
N TYR A 791 6.21 16.98 -26.15
CA TYR A 791 5.08 17.63 -25.47
C TYR A 791 5.59 18.40 -24.24
N VAL A 792 5.10 19.62 -24.04
CA VAL A 792 5.47 20.52 -22.94
C VAL A 792 4.23 21.18 -22.34
N ASP A 793 4.23 21.44 -21.03
CA ASP A 793 3.05 21.97 -20.32
C ASP A 793 2.77 23.41 -20.73
N ASN A 794 3.84 24.21 -20.78
CA ASN A 794 3.90 25.57 -21.29
C ASN A 794 5.34 25.87 -21.73
N LEU A 795 5.51 26.87 -22.58
CA LEU A 795 6.82 27.43 -22.91
C LEU A 795 7.08 28.61 -21.99
N GLY A 796 8.28 28.67 -21.42
CA GLY A 796 8.76 29.84 -20.68
C GLY A 796 8.82 31.11 -21.56
N PRO A 797 8.94 32.30 -20.95
CA PRO A 797 8.98 33.56 -21.71
C PRO A 797 10.12 33.64 -22.73
N ASP A 798 11.19 32.87 -22.53
CA ASP A 798 12.37 32.81 -23.40
C ASP A 798 12.44 31.51 -24.25
N GLU A 799 11.42 30.65 -24.18
CA GLU A 799 11.40 29.37 -24.90
C GLU A 799 10.57 29.46 -26.19
N ALA A 800 11.15 29.02 -27.31
CA ALA A 800 10.48 29.00 -28.60
C ALA A 800 9.78 27.65 -28.85
N ALA A 801 8.61 27.68 -29.51
CA ALA A 801 7.89 26.46 -29.88
C ALA A 801 8.60 25.68 -31.00
N VAL A 802 9.53 26.31 -31.71
CA VAL A 802 10.38 25.67 -32.72
C VAL A 802 11.82 26.05 -32.43
N LEU A 803 12.68 25.04 -32.29
CA LEU A 803 14.11 25.16 -32.06
C LEU A 803 14.87 24.75 -33.33
N GLU A 804 16.03 25.36 -33.55
CA GLU A 804 17.01 24.81 -34.49
C GLU A 804 17.79 23.69 -33.79
N MET A 805 17.87 22.53 -34.44
CA MET A 805 18.53 21.38 -33.85
C MET A 805 20.05 21.62 -33.78
N VAL A 806 20.63 21.61 -32.59
CA VAL A 806 22.10 21.69 -32.43
C VAL A 806 22.67 20.28 -32.52
N ALA A 807 23.59 20.06 -33.46
CA ALA A 807 24.27 18.78 -33.64
C ALA A 807 24.97 18.35 -32.33
N GLY A 808 24.61 17.17 -31.81
CA GLY A 808 25.18 16.60 -30.58
C GLY A 808 24.46 16.95 -29.27
N SER A 809 23.23 17.47 -29.32
CA SER A 809 22.40 17.64 -28.10
C SER A 809 21.79 16.31 -27.64
N ASP A 810 22.10 15.91 -26.41
CA ASP A 810 21.53 14.75 -25.67
C ASP A 810 20.10 15.05 -25.13
N GLU A 811 19.40 16.03 -25.68
CA GLU A 811 18.05 16.36 -25.21
C GLU A 811 17.06 15.25 -25.58
N SER A 812 16.23 14.86 -24.60
CA SER A 812 15.17 13.88 -24.81
C SER A 812 14.02 14.49 -25.63
N TRP A 813 13.77 13.90 -26.80
CA TRP A 813 12.65 14.21 -27.67
C TRP A 813 11.62 13.08 -27.62
N THR A 814 10.33 13.41 -27.62
CA THR A 814 9.26 12.39 -27.58
C THR A 814 9.23 11.55 -28.85
N GLY A 815 9.58 12.12 -30.00
CA GLY A 815 9.67 11.36 -31.23
C GLY A 815 10.17 12.17 -32.42
N TRP A 816 10.12 11.54 -33.59
CA TRP A 816 10.50 12.14 -34.86
C TRP A 816 9.39 11.94 -35.89
N GLY A 817 9.30 12.84 -36.85
CA GLY A 817 8.35 12.74 -37.95
C GLY A 817 8.71 13.71 -39.08
N ARG A 818 7.76 13.88 -40.00
CA ARG A 818 7.83 14.91 -41.05
C ARG A 818 6.91 16.07 -40.68
N VAL A 819 7.24 17.27 -41.15
CA VAL A 819 6.36 18.44 -41.03
C VAL A 819 4.94 18.14 -41.53
N ASP A 820 4.81 17.36 -42.61
CA ASP A 820 3.50 16.95 -43.14
C ASP A 820 2.63 16.19 -42.14
N ALA A 821 3.24 15.40 -41.24
CA ALA A 821 2.50 14.65 -40.24
C ALA A 821 1.71 15.57 -39.31
N PHE A 822 2.18 16.80 -39.07
CA PHE A 822 1.49 17.79 -38.24
C PHE A 822 0.61 18.71 -39.06
N LEU A 823 1.11 19.23 -40.18
CA LEU A 823 0.37 20.21 -40.99
C LEU A 823 -0.74 19.60 -41.87
N SER A 824 -0.79 18.27 -42.01
CA SER A 824 -1.88 17.56 -42.71
C SER A 824 -3.11 17.26 -41.83
N GLN A 825 -3.07 17.62 -40.55
CA GLN A 825 -4.16 17.44 -39.60
C GLN A 825 -4.56 18.79 -38.98
N GLU A 826 -5.85 18.98 -38.69
CA GLU A 826 -6.30 20.16 -37.94
C GLU A 826 -5.91 20.01 -36.46
N PRO A 827 -5.46 21.10 -35.79
CA PRO A 827 -5.13 21.06 -34.36
C PRO A 827 -6.27 20.53 -33.48
N SER A 828 -7.52 20.83 -33.83
CA SER A 828 -8.73 20.33 -33.16
C SER A 828 -8.88 18.80 -33.23
N HIS A 829 -8.49 18.19 -34.35
CA HIS A 829 -8.52 16.74 -34.51
C HIS A 829 -7.45 16.05 -33.67
N ALA A 830 -6.24 16.62 -33.65
CA ALA A 830 -5.17 16.15 -32.76
C ALA A 830 -5.57 16.30 -31.29
N ALA A 831 -6.18 17.42 -30.91
CA ALA A 831 -6.72 17.65 -29.56
C ALA A 831 -7.80 16.62 -29.19
N ALA A 832 -8.77 16.36 -30.07
CA ALA A 832 -9.83 15.39 -29.83
C ALA A 832 -9.28 13.96 -29.63
N ARG A 833 -8.23 13.57 -30.37
CA ARG A 833 -7.56 12.28 -30.18
C ARG A 833 -6.88 12.18 -28.81
N ILE A 834 -6.14 13.22 -28.41
CA ILE A 834 -5.46 13.29 -27.11
C ILE A 834 -6.50 13.20 -25.97
N VAL A 835 -7.55 14.01 -26.05
CA VAL A 835 -8.62 14.03 -25.03
C VAL A 835 -9.39 12.71 -24.99
N SER A 836 -9.69 12.10 -26.14
CA SER A 836 -10.33 10.78 -26.20
C SER A 836 -9.49 9.69 -25.53
N GLN A 837 -8.17 9.71 -25.76
CA GLN A 837 -7.24 8.81 -25.10
C GLN A 837 -7.24 9.02 -23.58
N ALA A 838 -7.12 10.27 -23.12
CA ALA A 838 -7.15 10.60 -21.69
C ALA A 838 -8.46 10.16 -21.01
N VAL A 839 -9.60 10.31 -21.67
CA VAL A 839 -10.88 9.82 -21.14
C VAL A 839 -10.91 8.29 -21.06
N ASN A 840 -10.41 7.59 -22.09
CA ASN A 840 -10.31 6.13 -22.06
C ASN A 840 -9.36 5.62 -20.95
N GLU A 841 -8.27 6.33 -20.70
CA GLU A 841 -7.35 6.06 -19.58
C GLU A 841 -8.04 6.25 -18.22
N LEU A 842 -8.78 7.36 -18.04
CA LEU A 842 -9.54 7.61 -16.81
C LEU A 842 -10.65 6.60 -16.55
N VAL A 843 -11.29 6.10 -17.63
CA VAL A 843 -12.33 5.06 -17.56
C VAL A 843 -11.71 3.65 -17.46
N ASP A 844 -10.39 3.53 -17.60
CA ASP A 844 -9.62 2.27 -17.47
C ASP A 844 -10.01 1.21 -18.51
N ARG A 845 -10.39 1.66 -19.72
CA ARG A 845 -10.72 0.82 -20.89
C ARG A 845 -10.96 1.65 -22.14
N GLN A 846 -10.90 1.00 -23.30
CA GLN A 846 -11.32 1.61 -24.57
C GLN A 846 -12.84 1.75 -24.64
N TRP A 847 -13.36 2.90 -24.20
CA TRP A 847 -14.80 3.15 -24.07
C TRP A 847 -15.35 4.07 -25.16
N LEU A 848 -14.64 5.14 -25.52
CA LEU A 848 -15.00 6.03 -26.63
C LEU A 848 -14.57 5.41 -27.96
#